data_AF-A0A7Y9HXJ7-F1
#
_entry.id   AF-A0A7Y9HXJ7-F1
#
_cell.length_a   1.000
_cell.length_b   1.000
_cell.length_c   1.000
_cell.angle_alpha   90.00
_cell.angle_beta   90.00
_cell.angle_gamma   90.00
#
_symmetry.space_group_name_H-M   'P 1'
#
loop_
_entity.id
_entity.type
_entity.pdbx_description
1 polymer ?
#
loop_
_entity_poly.entity_id
_entity_poly.type
_entity_poly.pdbx_seq_one_letter_code
_entity_poly.pdbx_strand_id
1 'polypeptide(L)'
;MKTQADKKDLFDRNPKFLETDKAAVKAIVQAAVNVELFTIPLYMTSLYSIQGMHQITGQNNLYQGRLWPGLAPTFRPGSGLSSNKPENERAFNTIFSVFIEEMLHLQLASNLANAVGVTPVFTQMSPASDNYAWNCYSEDSTVIPNIIDFKDCEPIYNKVDYSKIRVKLDELNYTQNDLFLAIEAPEEEARARIKESEQYKYFPIAPFKDWKEGDKLPMFGGIGQMYQCLWDYFDITYKSETGEVTTLWEEIYQPASIQQDIFNTVSNGHPYKEFQHMQTTVEGWLPEEAKNVVFKLISAITDQGEGADITKNLRPSFGLQMVKPDNQAADDALKADYPSFTDSGKPAPSSHAFARFKNGEEDHYERFEKIRDDLQAGKIVTWPTWHKTVRPGPNKWKAEDLKTSDYDKNKYPLPSAEDIAAALNRLNDPSGVMDLADPKRDANYKQFCEIATGAIAGITTVLDNYWKDSTVGFPFPSMGGSGDRLMMCWAVFGQLPNLATGVQPIVNGYLYHACQGMDLSGNPPDNTCASAEIYHNCRGSNSCKAQGGCGFVQQVGQSKSCGSSVMSLKTAENLCGGPAPKPTTSTVYSAPADNVCASFGGCAVPISASQIYPVISTGADNKPVTSGIMELNDFVGRQHTIQKLPGNIDFKTGDMVYDTAWAAFTQVLESRKAPVPAKPKTSDIRLVFPPST
;
A
#
# COMPACT_ATOMS: atom_id res chain seq x y z
N MET A 1 -16.71 -1.58 -37.97
CA MET A 1 -16.06 -0.37 -37.43
C MET A 1 -14.61 -0.33 -37.94
N LYS A 2 -14.00 0.84 -38.16
CA LYS A 2 -12.52 0.87 -38.38
C LYS A 2 -11.86 0.34 -37.12
N THR A 3 -10.81 -0.46 -37.27
CA THR A 3 -10.07 -1.08 -36.14
C THR A 3 -8.60 -0.67 -36.10
N GLN A 4 -8.16 0.13 -37.08
CA GLN A 4 -6.78 0.58 -37.24
C GLN A 4 -6.76 2.01 -37.79
N ALA A 5 -5.69 2.74 -37.45
CA ALA A 5 -5.45 4.06 -38.01
C ALA A 5 -5.10 3.99 -39.50
N ASP A 6 -5.42 5.04 -40.27
CA ASP A 6 -4.95 5.12 -41.64
C ASP A 6 -3.43 5.38 -41.62
N LYS A 7 -2.66 4.77 -42.54
CA LYS A 7 -1.19 4.94 -42.59
C LYS A 7 -0.74 6.41 -42.56
N LYS A 8 -1.48 7.30 -43.23
CA LYS A 8 -1.23 8.75 -43.26
C LYS A 8 -1.33 9.44 -41.89
N ASP A 9 -2.06 8.83 -40.96
CA ASP A 9 -2.28 9.37 -39.62
C ASP A 9 -1.19 8.91 -38.66
N LEU A 10 -0.42 7.86 -39.02
CA LEU A 10 0.70 7.32 -38.25
C LEU A 10 2.07 7.68 -38.83
N PHE A 11 2.21 7.71 -40.16
CA PHE A 11 3.49 7.92 -40.84
C PHE A 11 3.51 9.25 -41.57
N ASP A 12 4.59 10.00 -41.41
CA ASP A 12 4.79 11.34 -41.96
C ASP A 12 3.60 12.27 -41.62
N ARG A 13 3.07 12.13 -40.40
CA ARG A 13 1.94 12.90 -39.88
C ARG A 13 2.30 14.39 -39.91
N ASN A 14 1.31 15.23 -40.21
CA ASN A 14 1.50 16.67 -40.26
C ASN A 14 1.96 17.20 -38.88
N PRO A 15 3.11 17.90 -38.77
CA PRO A 15 3.65 18.41 -37.51
C PRO A 15 2.71 19.31 -36.71
N LYS A 16 1.68 19.90 -37.33
CA LYS A 16 0.66 20.70 -36.62
C LYS A 16 -0.10 19.92 -35.53
N PHE A 17 -0.08 18.59 -35.59
CA PHE A 17 -0.74 17.72 -34.61
C PHE A 17 0.17 17.32 -33.46
N LEU A 18 1.48 17.58 -33.54
CA LEU A 18 2.48 17.13 -32.59
C LEU A 18 2.08 17.46 -31.14
N GLU A 19 1.78 18.72 -30.83
CA GLU A 19 1.44 19.13 -29.46
C GLU A 19 0.13 18.49 -28.95
N THR A 20 -0.82 18.22 -29.84
CA THR A 20 -2.05 17.49 -29.48
C THR A 20 -1.74 16.02 -29.16
N ASP A 21 -0.90 15.38 -29.97
CA ASP A 21 -0.50 13.99 -29.75
C ASP A 21 0.36 13.85 -28.48
N LYS A 22 1.24 14.84 -28.19
CA LYS A 22 1.97 14.94 -26.91
C LYS A 22 1.01 15.04 -25.73
N ALA A 23 0.02 15.93 -25.79
CA ALA A 23 -0.97 16.10 -24.73
C ALA A 23 -1.81 14.84 -24.52
N ALA A 24 -2.16 14.11 -25.59
CA ALA A 24 -2.88 12.85 -25.51
C ALA A 24 -2.06 11.80 -24.76
N VAL A 25 -0.79 11.61 -25.13
CA VAL A 25 0.12 10.70 -24.41
C VAL A 25 0.20 11.06 -22.92
N LYS A 26 0.41 12.34 -22.59
CA LYS A 26 0.51 12.81 -21.20
C LYS A 26 -0.76 12.51 -20.39
N ALA A 27 -1.93 12.68 -21.00
CA ALA A 27 -3.19 12.35 -20.37
C ALA A 27 -3.35 10.82 -20.17
N ILE A 28 -3.00 10.00 -21.17
CA ILE A 28 -3.13 8.54 -21.06
C ILE A 28 -2.16 7.97 -20.02
N VAL A 29 -0.90 8.42 -19.94
CA VAL A 29 0.04 7.90 -18.92
C VAL A 29 -0.41 8.22 -17.50
N GLN A 30 -1.05 9.37 -17.26
CA GLN A 30 -1.65 9.68 -15.96
C GLN A 30 -2.91 8.85 -15.69
N ALA A 31 -3.70 8.53 -16.73
CA ALA A 31 -4.82 7.60 -16.61
C ALA A 31 -4.34 6.17 -16.30
N ALA A 32 -3.19 5.76 -16.84
CA ALA A 32 -2.54 4.50 -16.50
C ALA A 32 -2.14 4.46 -15.02
N VAL A 33 -1.42 5.46 -14.53
CA VAL A 33 -1.09 5.58 -13.09
C VAL A 33 -2.36 5.52 -12.22
N ASN A 34 -3.46 6.12 -12.66
CA ASN A 34 -4.72 6.10 -11.92
C ASN A 34 -5.35 4.71 -11.87
N VAL A 35 -5.39 3.96 -12.98
CA VAL A 35 -6.01 2.64 -12.96
C VAL A 35 -5.18 1.66 -12.11
N GLU A 36 -3.86 1.70 -12.19
CA GLU A 36 -2.99 0.87 -11.32
C GLU A 36 -3.12 1.27 -9.84
N LEU A 37 -3.31 2.56 -9.54
CA LEU A 37 -3.55 3.00 -8.17
C LEU A 37 -4.96 2.61 -7.68
N PHE A 38 -5.94 2.58 -8.59
CA PHE A 38 -7.33 2.23 -8.30
C PHE A 38 -7.49 0.76 -7.90
N THR A 39 -6.76 -0.16 -8.52
CA THR A 39 -6.83 -1.59 -8.18
C THR A 39 -6.27 -1.89 -6.78
N ILE A 40 -5.27 -1.12 -6.31
CA ILE A 40 -4.59 -1.34 -5.03
C ILE A 40 -5.55 -1.32 -3.82
N PRO A 41 -6.31 -0.25 -3.51
CA PRO A 41 -7.26 -0.26 -2.39
C PRO A 41 -8.40 -1.27 -2.60
N LEU A 42 -8.79 -1.52 -3.84
CA LEU A 42 -9.84 -2.48 -4.20
C LEU A 42 -9.44 -3.91 -3.79
N TYR A 43 -8.28 -4.38 -4.25
CA TYR A 43 -7.77 -5.72 -3.95
C TYR A 43 -7.36 -5.85 -2.48
N MET A 44 -6.72 -4.81 -1.93
CA MET A 44 -6.32 -4.78 -0.52
C MET A 44 -7.53 -4.91 0.42
N THR A 45 -8.64 -4.24 0.12
CA THR A 45 -9.83 -4.28 0.98
C THR A 45 -10.44 -5.69 1.04
N SER A 46 -10.56 -6.38 -0.10
CA SER A 46 -11.09 -7.75 -0.13
C SER A 46 -10.08 -8.76 0.40
N LEU A 47 -8.78 -8.60 0.14
CA LEU A 47 -7.71 -9.42 0.70
C LEU A 47 -7.81 -9.51 2.24
N TYR A 48 -7.92 -8.35 2.91
CA TYR A 48 -7.98 -8.29 4.37
C TYR A 48 -9.36 -8.61 4.96
N SER A 49 -10.39 -8.79 4.11
CA SER A 49 -11.69 -9.30 4.56
C SER A 49 -11.69 -10.81 4.83
N ILE A 50 -10.70 -11.54 4.29
CA ILE A 50 -10.56 -12.98 4.50
C ILE A 50 -10.22 -13.23 5.98
N GLN A 51 -10.99 -14.11 6.62
CA GLN A 51 -10.83 -14.38 8.04
C GLN A 51 -9.59 -15.23 8.32
N GLY A 52 -8.83 -14.86 9.35
CA GLY A 52 -7.76 -15.68 9.90
C GLY A 52 -6.96 -14.93 10.96
N MET A 53 -5.89 -15.58 11.43
CA MET A 53 -4.98 -15.04 12.42
C MET A 53 -3.55 -15.14 11.91
N HIS A 54 -2.67 -14.26 12.38
CA HIS A 54 -1.24 -14.31 12.07
C HIS A 54 -0.39 -14.07 13.33
N GLN A 55 0.87 -14.48 13.24
CA GLN A 55 1.90 -14.14 14.22
C GLN A 55 2.78 -13.03 13.66
N ILE A 56 3.20 -12.12 14.53
CA ILE A 56 4.23 -11.15 14.23
C ILE A 56 5.58 -11.76 14.60
N THR A 57 6.40 -12.04 13.59
CA THR A 57 7.65 -12.79 13.74
C THR A 57 8.84 -12.02 13.19
N GLY A 58 10.02 -12.23 13.77
CA GLY A 58 11.29 -11.76 13.24
C GLY A 58 12.43 -12.54 13.89
N GLN A 59 13.69 -12.09 13.78
CA GLN A 59 14.85 -12.75 14.39
C GLN A 59 14.93 -12.39 15.88
N ASN A 60 13.81 -12.53 16.57
CA ASN A 60 13.57 -12.17 17.95
C ASN A 60 12.35 -12.95 18.47
N ASN A 61 12.07 -12.83 19.76
CA ASN A 61 10.92 -13.44 20.40
C ASN A 61 10.04 -12.40 21.11
N LEU A 62 10.01 -11.17 20.59
CA LEU A 62 9.30 -10.03 21.18
C LEU A 62 7.81 -10.32 21.39
N TYR A 63 7.22 -11.05 20.46
CA TYR A 63 5.79 -11.36 20.40
C TYR A 63 5.50 -12.87 20.48
N GLN A 64 6.44 -13.65 21.02
CA GLN A 64 6.33 -15.11 21.06
C GLN A 64 4.96 -15.56 21.59
N GLY A 65 4.34 -16.47 20.85
CA GLY A 65 3.05 -17.07 21.19
C GLY A 65 1.81 -16.19 21.10
N ARG A 66 1.90 -14.96 20.57
CA ARG A 66 0.75 -14.08 20.33
C ARG A 66 0.19 -14.24 18.93
N LEU A 67 -1.13 -14.10 18.82
CA LEU A 67 -1.86 -14.03 17.56
C LEU A 67 -2.58 -12.68 17.45
N TRP A 68 -2.60 -12.14 16.24
CA TRP A 68 -3.42 -10.99 15.87
C TRP A 68 -4.44 -11.37 14.81
N PRO A 69 -5.61 -10.73 14.80
CA PRO A 69 -6.55 -10.87 13.71
C PRO A 69 -5.88 -10.54 12.37
N GLY A 70 -6.34 -11.17 11.29
CA GLY A 70 -5.84 -10.96 9.95
C GLY A 70 -4.92 -12.08 9.48
N LEU A 71 -4.94 -12.36 8.18
CA LEU A 71 -3.99 -13.27 7.56
C LEU A 71 -2.73 -12.50 7.11
N ALA A 72 -1.66 -13.28 6.95
CA ALA A 72 -0.41 -12.85 6.35
C ALA A 72 0.04 -13.93 5.34
N PRO A 73 1.00 -13.63 4.45
CA PRO A 73 1.52 -14.64 3.53
C PRO A 73 1.98 -15.88 4.29
N THR A 74 1.59 -17.06 3.81
CA THR A 74 1.80 -18.33 4.52
C THR A 74 2.55 -19.33 3.65
N PHE A 75 3.65 -19.87 4.16
CA PHE A 75 4.33 -21.00 3.52
C PHE A 75 3.46 -22.25 3.61
N ARG A 76 3.11 -22.84 2.45
CA ARG A 76 2.25 -24.05 2.36
C ARG A 76 0.95 -23.93 3.18
N PRO A 77 -0.07 -23.22 2.65
CA PRO A 77 -1.38 -23.10 3.28
C PRO A 77 -1.92 -24.41 3.89
N GLY A 78 -2.38 -24.34 5.13
CA GLY A 78 -2.83 -25.45 5.96
C GLY A 78 -1.73 -26.14 6.79
N SER A 79 -0.46 -25.75 6.63
CA SER A 79 0.65 -26.29 7.44
C SER A 79 1.08 -25.39 8.60
N GLY A 80 0.52 -24.17 8.67
CA GLY A 80 0.83 -23.17 9.68
C GLY A 80 -0.03 -23.29 10.94
N LEU A 81 -0.65 -22.18 11.34
CA LEU A 81 -1.52 -22.12 12.50
C LEU A 81 -2.74 -23.03 12.31
N SER A 82 -2.94 -23.99 13.21
CA SER A 82 -3.99 -25.00 13.09
C SER A 82 -5.42 -24.44 13.14
N SER A 83 -5.59 -23.18 13.56
CA SER A 83 -6.88 -22.49 13.60
C SER A 83 -7.27 -21.82 12.28
N ASN A 84 -6.31 -21.57 11.37
CA ASN A 84 -6.61 -20.97 10.08
C ASN A 84 -7.19 -21.98 9.10
N LYS A 85 -8.10 -21.51 8.24
CA LYS A 85 -8.65 -22.33 7.17
C LYS A 85 -7.65 -22.39 5.99
N PRO A 86 -7.25 -23.58 5.51
CA PRO A 86 -6.27 -23.70 4.41
C PRO A 86 -6.72 -22.98 3.12
N GLU A 87 -8.01 -22.99 2.83
CA GLU A 87 -8.61 -22.29 1.69
C GLU A 87 -8.45 -20.76 1.81
N ASN A 88 -8.62 -20.22 3.03
CA ASN A 88 -8.43 -18.80 3.30
C ASN A 88 -6.96 -18.39 3.13
N GLU A 89 -6.02 -19.20 3.64
CA GLU A 89 -4.59 -18.95 3.47
C GLU A 89 -4.14 -19.03 2.00
N ARG A 90 -4.71 -19.95 1.20
CA ARG A 90 -4.48 -19.98 -0.25
C ARG A 90 -5.02 -18.72 -0.92
N ALA A 91 -6.28 -18.37 -0.64
CA ALA A 91 -6.90 -17.19 -1.22
C ALA A 91 -6.13 -15.91 -0.88
N PHE A 92 -5.67 -15.78 0.37
CA PHE A 92 -4.84 -14.67 0.80
C PHE A 92 -3.53 -14.62 0.02
N ASN A 93 -2.79 -15.73 -0.09
CA ASN A 93 -1.53 -15.76 -0.84
C ASN A 93 -1.72 -15.35 -2.31
N THR A 94 -2.81 -15.78 -2.95
CA THR A 94 -3.12 -15.49 -4.35
C THR A 94 -3.44 -14.02 -4.57
N ILE A 95 -4.33 -13.43 -3.77
CA ILE A 95 -4.66 -12.00 -3.92
C ILE A 95 -3.48 -11.12 -3.47
N PHE A 96 -2.71 -11.56 -2.48
CA PHE A 96 -1.48 -10.87 -2.05
C PHE A 96 -0.43 -10.82 -3.17
N SER A 97 -0.24 -11.89 -3.95
CA SER A 97 0.72 -11.84 -5.06
C SER A 97 0.29 -10.87 -6.16
N VAL A 98 -1.00 -10.86 -6.51
CA VAL A 98 -1.58 -9.88 -7.44
C VAL A 98 -1.35 -8.46 -6.93
N PHE A 99 -1.72 -8.17 -5.67
CA PHE A 99 -1.52 -6.86 -5.05
C PHE A 99 -0.06 -6.36 -5.14
N ILE A 100 0.94 -7.23 -4.99
CA ILE A 100 2.35 -6.82 -5.13
C ILE A 100 2.73 -6.55 -6.59
N GLU A 101 2.17 -7.30 -7.54
CA GLU A 101 2.37 -7.05 -8.98
C GLU A 101 1.70 -5.74 -9.43
N GLU A 102 0.52 -5.39 -8.90
CA GLU A 102 -0.10 -4.07 -9.12
C GLU A 102 0.79 -2.92 -8.62
N MET A 103 1.53 -3.13 -7.52
CA MET A 103 2.52 -2.14 -7.05
C MET A 103 3.72 -2.02 -7.99
N LEU A 104 4.13 -3.11 -8.66
CA LEU A 104 5.10 -3.06 -9.75
C LEU A 104 4.51 -2.28 -10.93
N HIS A 105 3.28 -2.57 -11.36
CA HIS A 105 2.62 -1.87 -12.48
C HIS A 105 2.53 -0.37 -12.23
N LEU A 106 2.15 0.03 -11.01
CA LEU A 106 2.15 1.43 -10.59
C LEU A 106 3.52 2.09 -10.72
N GLN A 107 4.61 1.40 -10.33
CA GLN A 107 5.98 1.88 -10.54
C GLN A 107 6.29 2.03 -12.04
N LEU A 108 5.97 1.02 -12.85
CA LEU A 108 6.27 1.03 -14.28
C LEU A 108 5.52 2.15 -15.00
N ALA A 109 4.22 2.31 -14.72
CA ALA A 109 3.40 3.40 -15.25
C ALA A 109 3.93 4.78 -14.83
N SER A 110 4.37 4.92 -13.58
CA SER A 110 4.95 6.17 -13.04
C SER A 110 6.31 6.52 -13.65
N ASN A 111 7.16 5.51 -13.88
CA ASN A 111 8.43 5.66 -14.58
C ASN A 111 8.21 6.09 -16.05
N LEU A 112 7.24 5.49 -16.73
CA LEU A 112 6.83 5.89 -18.08
C LEU A 112 6.30 7.33 -18.11
N ALA A 113 5.44 7.70 -17.17
CA ALA A 113 4.92 9.05 -17.06
C ALA A 113 6.05 10.09 -16.93
N ASN A 114 7.03 9.86 -16.05
CA ASN A 114 8.18 10.76 -15.92
C ASN A 114 9.04 10.81 -17.18
N ALA A 115 9.24 9.65 -17.83
CA ALA A 115 10.00 9.55 -19.07
C ALA A 115 9.40 10.38 -20.21
N VAL A 116 8.10 10.70 -20.16
CA VAL A 116 7.42 11.57 -21.14
C VAL A 116 7.08 12.97 -20.60
N GLY A 117 7.69 13.35 -19.48
CA GLY A 117 7.56 14.69 -18.89
C GLY A 117 6.29 14.92 -18.07
N VAL A 118 5.68 13.87 -17.52
CA VAL A 118 4.56 13.94 -16.57
C VAL A 118 5.04 13.52 -15.19
N THR A 119 4.90 14.39 -14.19
CA THR A 119 5.06 13.98 -12.79
C THR A 119 3.74 13.34 -12.32
N PRO A 120 3.73 12.04 -11.97
CA PRO A 120 2.54 11.34 -11.53
C PRO A 120 1.93 11.99 -10.29
N VAL A 121 0.59 12.07 -10.28
CA VAL A 121 -0.19 12.51 -9.12
C VAL A 121 -1.08 11.36 -8.65
N PHE A 122 -0.94 10.98 -7.38
CA PHE A 122 -1.61 9.86 -6.74
C PHE A 122 -2.79 10.32 -5.87
N THR A 123 -2.77 11.56 -5.36
CA THR A 123 -3.86 12.09 -4.54
C THR A 123 -5.08 12.54 -5.34
N GLN A 124 -4.99 12.66 -6.67
CA GLN A 124 -6.10 13.13 -7.50
C GLN A 124 -7.32 12.19 -7.50
N MET A 125 -7.12 10.91 -7.19
CA MET A 125 -8.20 9.92 -7.09
C MET A 125 -8.97 9.98 -5.76
N SER A 126 -8.50 10.82 -4.83
CA SER A 126 -9.13 11.05 -3.54
C SER A 126 -9.63 12.51 -3.41
N PRO A 127 -10.60 12.93 -4.24
CA PRO A 127 -10.82 14.34 -4.57
C PRO A 127 -11.69 15.11 -3.57
N ALA A 128 -12.05 14.55 -2.42
CA ALA A 128 -12.81 15.33 -1.44
C ALA A 128 -11.88 16.35 -0.76
N SER A 129 -12.17 17.63 -1.01
CA SER A 129 -11.65 18.83 -0.35
C SER A 129 -10.80 18.54 0.90
N ASP A 130 -9.48 18.48 0.71
CA ASP A 130 -8.44 18.41 1.76
C ASP A 130 -8.58 17.27 2.80
N ASN A 131 -9.42 16.26 2.58
CA ASN A 131 -9.71 15.21 3.57
C ASN A 131 -9.41 13.77 3.11
N TYR A 132 -8.89 13.61 1.88
CA TYR A 132 -8.44 12.33 1.33
C TYR A 132 -9.49 11.20 1.29
N ALA A 133 -10.78 11.53 1.16
CA ALA A 133 -11.82 10.51 0.95
C ALA A 133 -11.87 9.97 -0.49
N TRP A 134 -11.99 8.64 -0.61
CA TRP A 134 -12.08 7.91 -1.88
C TRP A 134 -13.53 7.75 -2.34
N ASN A 135 -14.06 8.75 -3.04
CA ASN A 135 -15.44 8.76 -3.53
C ASN A 135 -15.64 8.04 -4.89
N CYS A 136 -14.57 7.52 -5.49
CA CYS A 136 -14.66 6.77 -6.75
C CYS A 136 -15.31 5.39 -6.58
N TYR A 137 -15.23 4.82 -5.37
CA TYR A 137 -15.94 3.59 -5.00
C TYR A 137 -17.35 3.94 -4.52
N SER A 138 -18.37 3.39 -5.17
CA SER A 138 -19.76 3.67 -4.80
C SER A 138 -20.68 2.49 -5.14
N GLU A 139 -21.69 2.27 -4.29
CA GLU A 139 -22.74 1.26 -4.48
C GLU A 139 -23.50 1.41 -5.82
N ASP A 140 -23.51 2.62 -6.38
CA ASP A 140 -24.19 2.91 -7.65
C ASP A 140 -23.25 3.00 -8.85
N SER A 141 -21.92 2.95 -8.64
CA SER A 141 -20.94 3.07 -9.71
C SER A 141 -20.86 1.78 -10.53
N THR A 142 -20.85 1.91 -11.85
CA THR A 142 -20.59 0.82 -12.80
C THR A 142 -19.38 1.11 -13.68
N VAL A 143 -18.65 2.20 -13.40
CA VAL A 143 -17.61 2.72 -14.28
C VAL A 143 -16.24 2.52 -13.63
N ILE A 144 -15.38 1.76 -14.29
CA ILE A 144 -13.94 1.81 -14.01
C ILE A 144 -13.42 3.08 -14.70
N PRO A 145 -12.77 4.00 -13.97
CA PRO A 145 -12.30 5.27 -14.54
C PRO A 145 -11.48 5.05 -15.81
N ASN A 146 -11.85 5.73 -16.90
CA ASN A 146 -11.22 5.66 -18.22
C ASN A 146 -11.27 4.29 -18.93
N ILE A 147 -11.69 3.21 -18.29
CA ILE A 147 -11.75 1.88 -18.89
C ILE A 147 -13.16 1.61 -19.42
N ILE A 148 -14.11 1.19 -18.58
CA ILE A 148 -15.38 0.66 -19.05
C ILE A 148 -16.55 1.05 -18.15
N ASP A 149 -17.75 1.24 -18.73
CA ASP A 149 -19.03 1.21 -17.99
C ASP A 149 -19.69 -0.17 -18.18
N PHE A 150 -19.84 -0.94 -17.11
CA PHE A 150 -20.44 -2.27 -17.18
C PHE A 150 -21.91 -2.29 -17.63
N LYS A 151 -22.60 -1.15 -17.66
CA LYS A 151 -23.94 -1.04 -18.28
C LYS A 151 -23.93 -1.31 -19.78
N ASP A 152 -22.79 -1.07 -20.43
CA ASP A 152 -22.59 -1.28 -21.86
C ASP A 152 -22.15 -2.71 -22.20
N CYS A 153 -21.93 -3.57 -21.19
CA CYS A 153 -21.68 -5.00 -21.37
C CYS A 153 -22.96 -5.80 -21.59
N GLU A 154 -22.82 -6.96 -22.22
CA GLU A 154 -23.83 -8.02 -22.16
C GLU A 154 -24.08 -8.39 -20.69
N PRO A 155 -25.34 -8.65 -20.27
CA PRO A 155 -25.64 -8.90 -18.86
C PRO A 155 -24.83 -10.06 -18.25
N ILE A 156 -24.57 -11.10 -19.04
CA ILE A 156 -23.76 -12.26 -18.66
C ILE A 156 -22.82 -12.61 -19.81
N TYR A 157 -21.53 -12.72 -19.53
CA TYR A 157 -20.52 -13.22 -20.47
C TYR A 157 -19.42 -13.97 -19.68
N ASN A 158 -18.87 -15.05 -20.26
CA ASN A 158 -17.89 -15.95 -19.62
C ASN A 158 -18.09 -16.21 -18.10
N LYS A 159 -19.31 -16.62 -17.72
CA LYS A 159 -19.74 -16.89 -16.33
C LYS A 159 -19.81 -15.65 -15.40
N VAL A 160 -19.40 -14.48 -15.83
CA VAL A 160 -19.49 -13.22 -15.08
C VAL A 160 -20.83 -12.53 -15.37
N ASP A 161 -21.53 -12.09 -14.31
CA ASP A 161 -22.79 -11.35 -14.41
C ASP A 161 -22.53 -9.84 -14.30
N TYR A 162 -22.17 -9.21 -15.43
CA TYR A 162 -21.85 -7.79 -15.53
C TYR A 162 -22.99 -6.88 -15.09
N SER A 163 -24.26 -7.34 -15.13
CA SER A 163 -25.40 -6.55 -14.67
C SER A 163 -25.38 -6.28 -13.15
N LYS A 164 -24.70 -7.17 -12.40
CA LYS A 164 -24.56 -7.09 -10.94
C LYS A 164 -23.29 -6.40 -10.48
N ILE A 165 -22.29 -6.25 -11.36
CA ILE A 165 -21.03 -5.62 -10.99
C ILE A 165 -21.28 -4.16 -10.59
N ARG A 166 -20.66 -3.79 -9.46
CA ARG A 166 -20.54 -2.40 -9.00
C ARG A 166 -19.09 -2.11 -8.73
N VAL A 167 -18.65 -0.91 -9.10
CA VAL A 167 -17.29 -0.44 -8.89
C VAL A 167 -17.23 0.14 -7.48
N LYS A 168 -17.08 -0.78 -6.51
CA LYS A 168 -17.08 -0.49 -5.08
C LYS A 168 -16.09 -1.40 -4.34
N LEU A 169 -15.80 -1.01 -3.10
CA LEU A 169 -15.08 -1.89 -2.17
C LEU A 169 -16.06 -2.87 -1.54
N ASP A 170 -15.64 -4.11 -1.33
CA ASP A 170 -16.45 -5.12 -0.64
C ASP A 170 -15.55 -6.20 0.00
N GLU A 171 -16.15 -7.07 0.81
CA GLU A 171 -15.52 -8.32 1.23
C GLU A 171 -15.24 -9.22 0.01
N LEU A 172 -14.35 -10.20 0.18
CA LEU A 172 -14.11 -11.20 -0.85
C LEU A 172 -15.36 -12.10 -0.98
N ASN A 173 -16.20 -11.73 -1.92
CA ASN A 173 -17.41 -12.45 -2.29
C ASN A 173 -17.45 -12.68 -3.81
N TYR A 174 -18.45 -13.42 -4.27
CA TYR A 174 -18.57 -13.79 -5.68
C TYR A 174 -18.67 -12.58 -6.62
N THR A 175 -19.46 -11.55 -6.26
CA THR A 175 -19.63 -10.34 -7.09
C THR A 175 -18.37 -9.48 -7.09
N GLN A 176 -17.66 -9.42 -5.96
CA GLN A 176 -16.39 -8.71 -5.87
C GLN A 176 -15.30 -9.39 -6.69
N ASN A 177 -15.24 -10.73 -6.69
CA ASN A 177 -14.32 -11.46 -7.55
C ASN A 177 -14.69 -11.38 -9.04
N ASP A 178 -15.99 -11.31 -9.37
CA ASP A 178 -16.46 -11.03 -10.73
C ASP A 178 -15.99 -9.63 -11.20
N LEU A 179 -15.92 -8.64 -10.31
CA LEU A 179 -15.28 -7.34 -10.61
C LEU A 179 -13.78 -7.50 -10.90
N PHE A 180 -13.06 -8.33 -10.14
CA PHE A 180 -11.63 -8.56 -10.35
C PHE A 180 -11.38 -9.22 -11.72
N LEU A 181 -12.13 -10.27 -12.05
CA LEU A 181 -12.09 -10.88 -13.39
C LEU A 181 -12.44 -9.87 -14.49
N ALA A 182 -13.35 -8.93 -14.22
CA ALA A 182 -13.70 -7.91 -15.19
C ALA A 182 -12.60 -6.84 -15.38
N ILE A 183 -11.79 -6.57 -14.37
CA ILE A 183 -10.63 -5.67 -14.47
C ILE A 183 -9.54 -6.35 -15.30
N GLU A 184 -9.19 -7.59 -14.95
CA GLU A 184 -8.10 -8.37 -15.56
C GLU A 184 -8.49 -9.14 -16.82
N ALA A 185 -9.67 -8.84 -17.38
CA ALA A 185 -10.21 -9.60 -18.51
C ALA A 185 -9.27 -9.51 -19.72
N PRO A 186 -8.83 -10.66 -20.29
CA PRO A 186 -8.02 -10.67 -21.50
C PRO A 186 -8.70 -9.91 -22.64
N GLU A 187 -7.94 -9.21 -23.48
CA GLU A 187 -8.45 -8.33 -24.54
C GLU A 187 -9.55 -8.95 -25.44
N GLU A 188 -9.52 -10.25 -25.74
CA GLU A 188 -10.59 -10.92 -26.51
C GLU A 188 -11.92 -10.93 -25.73
N GLU A 189 -11.87 -11.29 -24.45
CA GLU A 189 -13.02 -11.25 -23.55
C GLU A 189 -13.46 -9.81 -23.28
N ALA A 190 -12.51 -8.91 -23.01
CA ALA A 190 -12.79 -7.50 -22.76
C ALA A 190 -13.56 -6.84 -23.92
N ARG A 191 -13.29 -7.28 -25.16
CA ARG A 191 -14.04 -6.87 -26.35
C ARG A 191 -15.36 -7.60 -26.51
N ALA A 192 -15.36 -8.91 -26.37
CA ALA A 192 -16.55 -9.74 -26.64
C ALA A 192 -17.67 -9.54 -25.61
N ARG A 193 -17.34 -9.15 -24.38
CA ARG A 193 -18.33 -8.82 -23.34
C ARG A 193 -19.12 -7.54 -23.62
N ILE A 194 -18.62 -6.63 -24.46
CA ILE A 194 -19.25 -5.34 -24.73
C ILE A 194 -20.30 -5.51 -25.83
N LYS A 195 -21.52 -5.00 -25.58
CA LYS A 195 -22.62 -5.01 -26.55
C LYS A 195 -22.14 -4.43 -27.87
N GLU A 196 -22.48 -5.09 -28.98
CA GLU A 196 -22.06 -4.67 -30.32
C GLU A 196 -22.43 -3.20 -30.61
N SER A 197 -23.58 -2.74 -30.12
CA SER A 197 -24.04 -1.36 -30.27
C SER A 197 -23.18 -0.34 -29.52
N GLU A 198 -22.45 -0.74 -28.48
CA GLU A 198 -21.71 0.15 -27.58
C GLU A 198 -20.18 0.09 -27.81
N GLN A 199 -19.67 -0.90 -28.54
CA GLN A 199 -18.24 -1.08 -28.79
C GLN A 199 -17.55 0.19 -29.32
N TYR A 200 -18.28 1.07 -30.01
CA TYR A 200 -17.72 2.29 -30.57
C TYR A 200 -17.20 3.29 -29.52
N LYS A 201 -17.63 3.16 -28.25
CA LYS A 201 -17.20 4.00 -27.14
C LYS A 201 -15.84 3.60 -26.56
N TYR A 202 -15.44 2.33 -26.72
CA TYR A 202 -14.40 1.69 -25.91
C TYR A 202 -13.14 1.28 -26.67
N PHE A 203 -13.17 1.34 -28.01
CA PHE A 203 -12.02 0.97 -28.83
C PHE A 203 -11.57 2.15 -29.69
N PRO A 204 -11.06 3.23 -29.05
CA PRO A 204 -10.53 4.37 -29.77
C PRO A 204 -9.29 3.94 -30.56
N ILE A 205 -9.05 4.67 -31.66
CA ILE A 205 -7.88 4.47 -32.52
C ILE A 205 -6.95 5.65 -32.28
N ALA A 206 -5.71 5.38 -31.88
CA ALA A 206 -4.66 6.38 -31.81
C ALA A 206 -4.14 6.71 -33.22
N PRO A 207 -3.90 7.99 -33.56
CA PRO A 207 -4.18 9.18 -32.75
C PRO A 207 -5.69 9.50 -32.68
N PHE A 208 -6.15 9.92 -31.50
CA PHE A 208 -7.56 10.22 -31.24
C PHE A 208 -8.07 11.35 -32.12
N LYS A 209 -9.11 11.05 -32.89
CA LYS A 209 -9.71 11.99 -33.82
C LYS A 209 -10.42 13.12 -33.07
N ASP A 210 -10.16 14.36 -33.46
CA ASP A 210 -10.80 15.58 -32.96
C ASP A 210 -10.56 15.89 -31.45
N TRP A 211 -9.76 15.08 -30.75
CA TRP A 211 -9.39 15.32 -29.35
C TRP A 211 -8.43 16.50 -29.19
N LYS A 212 -8.56 17.26 -28.10
CA LYS A 212 -7.69 18.38 -27.74
C LYS A 212 -7.28 18.30 -26.28
N GLU A 213 -6.19 18.98 -25.94
CA GLU A 213 -5.76 19.12 -24.55
C GLU A 213 -6.88 19.68 -23.66
N GLY A 214 -7.13 19.01 -22.53
CA GLY A 214 -8.22 19.32 -21.61
C GLY A 214 -9.52 18.58 -21.90
N ASP A 215 -9.69 17.96 -23.07
CA ASP A 215 -10.82 17.08 -23.33
C ASP A 215 -10.71 15.80 -22.50
N LYS A 216 -11.85 15.24 -22.12
CA LYS A 216 -11.90 13.91 -21.49
C LYS A 216 -11.31 12.87 -22.45
N LEU A 217 -10.51 11.96 -21.92
CA LEU A 217 -10.04 10.82 -22.71
C LEU A 217 -11.23 9.95 -23.16
N PRO A 218 -11.11 9.29 -24.33
CA PRO A 218 -12.01 8.19 -24.66
C PRO A 218 -11.92 7.08 -23.61
N MET A 219 -12.93 6.22 -23.58
CA MET A 219 -12.93 5.02 -22.74
C MET A 219 -12.14 3.90 -23.44
N PHE A 220 -11.58 2.96 -22.67
CA PHE A 220 -10.78 1.83 -23.15
C PHE A 220 -11.42 0.50 -22.74
N GLY A 221 -11.73 -0.40 -23.68
CA GLY A 221 -12.47 -1.64 -23.39
C GLY A 221 -11.80 -2.59 -22.38
N GLY A 222 -10.50 -2.42 -22.18
CA GLY A 222 -9.68 -3.05 -21.14
C GLY A 222 -8.41 -2.23 -20.88
N ILE A 223 -7.64 -2.61 -19.86
CA ILE A 223 -6.36 -1.97 -19.51
C ILE A 223 -5.35 -2.14 -20.67
N GLY A 224 -5.30 -3.34 -21.27
CA GLY A 224 -4.47 -3.64 -22.42
C GLY A 224 -4.78 -2.76 -23.64
N GLN A 225 -6.06 -2.44 -23.89
CA GLN A 225 -6.43 -1.50 -24.95
C GLN A 225 -5.91 -0.07 -24.69
N MET A 226 -5.87 0.38 -23.43
CA MET A 226 -5.29 1.68 -23.06
C MET A 226 -3.78 1.71 -23.34
N TYR A 227 -3.06 0.66 -22.91
CA TYR A 227 -1.64 0.51 -23.17
C TYR A 227 -1.30 0.33 -24.65
N GLN A 228 -2.16 -0.33 -25.42
CA GLN A 228 -2.05 -0.39 -26.88
C GLN A 228 -2.14 1.00 -27.51
N CYS A 229 -3.04 1.86 -27.02
CA CYS A 229 -3.12 3.25 -27.53
C CYS A 229 -1.82 4.02 -27.25
N LEU A 230 -1.21 3.86 -26.07
CA LEU A 230 0.11 4.44 -25.77
C LEU A 230 1.17 3.94 -26.76
N TRP A 231 1.22 2.62 -26.97
CA TRP A 231 2.14 2.01 -27.91
C TRP A 231 2.01 2.62 -29.32
N ASP A 232 0.79 2.71 -29.82
CA ASP A 232 0.49 3.24 -31.14
C ASP A 232 0.91 4.72 -31.27
N TYR A 233 0.66 5.52 -30.22
CA TYR A 233 1.11 6.91 -30.16
C TYR A 233 2.64 7.04 -30.24
N PHE A 234 3.39 6.22 -29.49
CA PHE A 234 4.86 6.26 -29.52
C PHE A 234 5.46 5.92 -30.89
N ASP A 235 4.71 5.21 -31.73
CA ASP A 235 5.10 4.84 -33.10
C ASP A 235 4.74 5.88 -34.18
N ILE A 236 4.01 6.95 -33.85
CA ILE A 236 3.69 8.02 -34.80
C ILE A 236 4.97 8.72 -35.25
N THR A 237 5.12 8.93 -36.56
CA THR A 237 6.22 9.70 -37.16
C THR A 237 5.74 11.01 -37.74
N TYR A 238 6.58 12.04 -37.65
CA TYR A 238 6.38 13.36 -38.21
C TYR A 238 7.49 13.65 -39.20
N LYS A 239 7.12 14.28 -40.32
CA LYS A 239 8.09 14.74 -41.32
C LYS A 239 8.18 16.25 -41.29
N SER A 240 9.38 16.78 -41.03
CA SER A 240 9.64 18.21 -41.04
C SER A 240 9.61 18.79 -42.46
N GLU A 241 9.59 20.12 -42.57
CA GLU A 241 9.71 20.81 -43.87
C GLU A 241 11.04 20.53 -44.58
N THR A 242 12.09 20.17 -43.83
CA THR A 242 13.41 19.77 -44.37
C THR A 242 13.48 18.31 -44.79
N GLY A 243 12.42 17.53 -44.55
CA GLY A 243 12.31 16.12 -44.90
C GLY A 243 12.86 15.14 -43.86
N GLU A 244 13.31 15.64 -42.71
CA GLU A 244 13.72 14.85 -41.55
C GLU A 244 12.49 14.19 -40.90
N VAL A 245 12.64 12.94 -40.45
CA VAL A 245 11.57 12.17 -39.83
C VAL A 245 11.93 11.89 -38.38
N THR A 246 11.05 12.30 -37.45
CA THR A 246 11.14 11.99 -36.01
C THR A 246 9.90 11.24 -35.56
N THR A 247 10.01 10.47 -34.50
CA THR A 247 8.89 9.79 -33.84
C THR A 247 8.33 10.64 -32.70
N LEU A 248 7.05 10.46 -32.35
CA LEU A 248 6.47 11.14 -31.18
C LEU A 248 7.27 10.84 -29.91
N TRP A 249 7.76 9.60 -29.77
CA TRP A 249 8.63 9.20 -28.66
C TRP A 249 9.90 10.06 -28.57
N GLU A 250 10.62 10.24 -29.68
CA GLU A 250 11.83 11.09 -29.72
C GLU A 250 11.53 12.54 -29.33
N GLU A 251 10.34 13.03 -29.65
CA GLU A 251 9.89 14.40 -29.35
C GLU A 251 9.48 14.62 -27.89
N ILE A 252 9.20 13.56 -27.12
CA ILE A 252 8.70 13.67 -25.73
C ILE A 252 9.63 13.08 -24.68
N TYR A 253 10.48 12.13 -25.07
CA TYR A 253 11.32 11.38 -24.15
C TYR A 253 12.29 12.29 -23.40
N GLN A 254 12.32 12.14 -22.08
CA GLN A 254 13.15 12.89 -21.14
C GLN A 254 14.20 11.94 -20.54
N PRO A 255 15.40 11.81 -21.15
CA PRO A 255 16.42 10.84 -20.71
C PRO A 255 16.99 11.12 -19.31
N ALA A 256 16.84 12.34 -18.81
CA ALA A 256 17.26 12.76 -17.47
C ALA A 256 16.09 12.84 -16.47
N SER A 257 14.93 12.27 -16.82
CA SER A 257 13.80 12.20 -15.90
C SER A 257 14.11 11.29 -14.72
N ILE A 258 13.57 11.62 -13.55
CA ILE A 258 13.72 10.80 -12.35
C ILE A 258 13.01 9.46 -12.60
N GLN A 259 13.74 8.38 -12.37
CA GLN A 259 13.22 7.02 -12.37
C GLN A 259 13.34 6.45 -10.96
N GLN A 260 12.36 5.64 -10.57
CA GLN A 260 12.34 5.00 -9.26
C GLN A 260 12.20 3.50 -9.39
N ASP A 261 12.88 2.75 -8.53
CA ASP A 261 12.91 1.31 -8.64
C ASP A 261 13.04 0.61 -7.29
N ILE A 262 11.91 0.22 -6.71
CA ILE A 262 11.88 -0.45 -5.42
C ILE A 262 12.11 -1.96 -5.52
N PHE A 263 11.87 -2.54 -6.71
CA PHE A 263 11.93 -3.98 -6.93
C PHE A 263 13.30 -4.44 -7.42
N ASN A 264 14.01 -3.62 -8.21
CA ASN A 264 15.26 -4.02 -8.85
C ASN A 264 16.48 -3.19 -8.43
N THR A 265 16.35 -2.25 -7.50
CA THR A 265 17.50 -1.55 -6.91
C THR A 265 18.20 -2.40 -5.87
N VAL A 266 19.35 -2.98 -6.22
CA VAL A 266 20.14 -3.77 -5.26
C VAL A 266 20.71 -2.88 -4.15
N SER A 267 20.46 -3.26 -2.91
CA SER A 267 21.00 -2.61 -1.73
C SER A 267 21.23 -3.61 -0.61
N ASN A 268 21.74 -3.14 0.52
CA ASN A 268 21.92 -4.03 1.64
C ASN A 268 20.58 -4.21 2.40
N GLY A 269 20.15 -5.46 2.50
CA GLY A 269 18.76 -5.85 2.81
C GLY A 269 17.87 -6.06 1.60
N HIS A 270 18.33 -5.70 0.39
CA HIS A 270 17.70 -6.04 -0.89
C HIS A 270 18.78 -6.56 -1.88
N PRO A 271 19.43 -7.69 -1.58
CA PRO A 271 20.66 -8.13 -2.26
C PRO A 271 20.50 -8.52 -3.74
N TYR A 272 19.28 -8.76 -4.20
CA TYR A 272 19.02 -9.18 -5.58
C TYR A 272 17.92 -8.31 -6.20
N LYS A 273 17.88 -8.32 -7.54
CA LYS A 273 16.71 -7.79 -8.25
C LYS A 273 15.56 -8.78 -8.08
N GLU A 274 14.38 -8.33 -7.69
CA GLU A 274 13.22 -9.23 -7.60
C GLU A 274 12.81 -9.71 -8.99
N PHE A 275 12.84 -8.83 -10.00
CA PHE A 275 12.53 -9.15 -11.39
C PHE A 275 13.82 -9.09 -12.22
N GLN A 276 14.65 -10.12 -12.11
CA GLN A 276 16.03 -10.14 -12.63
C GLN A 276 16.13 -9.95 -14.16
N HIS A 277 15.09 -10.34 -14.90
CA HIS A 277 15.05 -10.29 -16.36
C HIS A 277 14.29 -9.07 -16.90
N MET A 278 13.70 -8.26 -16.03
CA MET A 278 12.93 -7.08 -16.39
C MET A 278 13.74 -5.80 -16.18
N GLN A 279 13.87 -5.00 -17.23
CA GLN A 279 14.39 -3.64 -17.10
C GLN A 279 13.25 -2.71 -16.68
N THR A 280 13.32 -2.17 -15.47
CA THR A 280 12.25 -1.45 -14.76
C THR A 280 12.35 0.09 -14.84
N THR A 281 13.45 0.60 -15.41
CA THR A 281 13.74 2.05 -15.56
C THR A 281 14.27 2.37 -16.95
N VAL A 282 14.01 3.60 -17.42
CA VAL A 282 14.40 4.06 -18.77
C VAL A 282 15.39 5.25 -18.77
N GLU A 283 15.99 5.61 -17.63
CA GLU A 283 16.96 6.71 -17.55
C GLU A 283 18.25 6.42 -18.33
N GLY A 284 18.81 7.44 -18.98
CA GLY A 284 20.15 7.40 -19.59
C GLY A 284 20.25 6.62 -20.92
N TRP A 285 19.17 6.00 -21.38
CA TRP A 285 19.14 5.32 -22.67
C TRP A 285 18.99 6.31 -23.84
N LEU A 286 19.54 5.94 -25.00
CA LEU A 286 19.22 6.61 -26.27
C LEU A 286 17.73 6.42 -26.59
N PRO A 287 17.07 7.35 -27.30
CA PRO A 287 15.63 7.29 -27.57
C PRO A 287 15.15 5.94 -28.12
N GLU A 288 15.86 5.35 -29.10
CA GLU A 288 15.48 4.04 -29.67
C GLU A 288 15.51 2.91 -28.64
N GLU A 289 16.56 2.83 -27.82
CA GLU A 289 16.66 1.80 -26.78
C GLU A 289 15.66 2.04 -25.64
N ALA A 290 15.46 3.30 -25.25
CA ALA A 290 14.47 3.67 -24.25
C ALA A 290 13.06 3.24 -24.69
N LYS A 291 12.73 3.42 -25.97
CA LYS A 291 11.46 2.96 -26.56
C LYS A 291 11.31 1.44 -26.49
N ASN A 292 12.37 0.69 -26.82
CA ASN A 292 12.36 -0.76 -26.70
C ASN A 292 12.13 -1.23 -25.26
N VAL A 293 12.73 -0.54 -24.28
CA VAL A 293 12.49 -0.82 -22.86
C VAL A 293 11.03 -0.51 -22.49
N VAL A 294 10.48 0.65 -22.87
CA VAL A 294 9.07 1.00 -22.62
C VAL A 294 8.11 -0.05 -23.18
N PHE A 295 8.36 -0.55 -24.38
CA PHE A 295 7.56 -1.61 -24.99
C PHE A 295 7.61 -2.91 -24.19
N LYS A 296 8.77 -3.28 -23.65
CA LYS A 296 8.88 -4.43 -22.73
C LYS A 296 8.15 -4.18 -21.41
N LEU A 297 8.19 -2.96 -20.87
CA LEU A 297 7.43 -2.59 -19.67
C LEU A 297 5.93 -2.73 -19.87
N ILE A 298 5.41 -2.21 -20.99
CA ILE A 298 3.99 -2.34 -21.36
C ILE A 298 3.60 -3.81 -21.52
N SER A 299 4.46 -4.60 -22.14
CA SER A 299 4.24 -6.04 -22.31
C SER A 299 4.23 -6.76 -20.96
N ALA A 300 5.12 -6.41 -20.04
CA ALA A 300 5.17 -7.02 -18.70
C ALA A 300 3.91 -6.73 -17.86
N ILE A 301 3.39 -5.51 -17.92
CA ILE A 301 2.13 -5.13 -17.24
C ILE A 301 0.99 -6.00 -17.76
N THR A 302 0.84 -6.06 -19.09
CA THR A 302 -0.27 -6.81 -19.73
C THR A 302 -0.13 -8.33 -19.66
N ASP A 303 1.08 -8.86 -19.70
CA ASP A 303 1.36 -10.29 -19.51
C ASP A 303 1.02 -10.74 -18.09
N GLN A 304 1.36 -9.96 -17.07
CA GLN A 304 1.02 -10.28 -15.67
C GLN A 304 -0.48 -10.15 -15.38
N GLY A 305 -1.14 -9.11 -15.89
CA GLY A 305 -2.57 -8.88 -15.66
C GLY A 305 -3.47 -9.80 -16.49
N GLU A 306 -3.34 -9.72 -17.82
CA GLU A 306 -4.27 -10.28 -18.80
C GLU A 306 -3.77 -11.57 -19.49
N GLY A 307 -2.55 -12.01 -19.20
CA GLY A 307 -1.98 -13.26 -19.73
C GLY A 307 -1.48 -13.18 -21.18
N ALA A 308 -1.28 -11.96 -21.73
CA ALA A 308 -0.74 -11.79 -23.07
C ALA A 308 0.01 -10.46 -23.29
N ASP A 309 1.08 -10.52 -24.08
CA ASP A 309 1.79 -9.33 -24.60
C ASP A 309 0.92 -8.47 -25.53
N ILE A 310 1.15 -7.17 -25.47
CA ILE A 310 0.79 -6.23 -26.54
C ILE A 310 1.79 -6.35 -27.70
N THR A 311 1.30 -6.49 -28.95
CA THR A 311 2.16 -6.59 -30.15
C THR A 311 1.89 -5.49 -31.18
N LYS A 312 2.96 -5.00 -31.85
CA LYS A 312 2.92 -3.93 -32.85
C LYS A 312 2.07 -4.28 -34.10
N ASN A 313 1.08 -3.43 -34.41
CA ASN A 313 0.32 -3.32 -35.68
C ASN A 313 -0.30 -4.57 -36.33
N LEU A 314 -0.23 -5.76 -35.75
CA LEU A 314 -0.92 -6.96 -36.20
C LEU A 314 -1.20 -7.83 -34.97
N ARG A 315 -2.49 -8.01 -34.61
CA ARG A 315 -2.90 -9.07 -33.68
C ARG A 315 -2.75 -10.41 -34.41
N PRO A 316 -1.73 -11.21 -34.08
CA PRO A 316 -2.01 -12.53 -33.51
C PRO A 316 -1.08 -12.81 -32.31
N SER A 317 -1.55 -13.38 -31.19
CA SER A 317 -1.95 -14.79 -31.14
C SER A 317 -2.53 -15.18 -29.77
N PHE A 318 -3.73 -15.78 -29.81
CA PHE A 318 -4.25 -16.94 -29.06
C PHE A 318 -3.85 -17.25 -27.61
N GLY A 319 -4.89 -17.19 -26.76
CA GLY A 319 -5.07 -18.00 -25.54
C GLY A 319 -4.36 -17.47 -24.31
N LEU A 320 -5.00 -17.65 -23.14
CA LEU A 320 -4.33 -17.55 -21.83
C LEU A 320 -3.02 -18.35 -21.88
N GLN A 321 -1.92 -17.72 -21.52
CA GLN A 321 -0.60 -18.37 -21.44
C GLN A 321 0.03 -18.04 -20.08
N MET A 322 0.77 -19.02 -19.55
CA MET A 322 1.65 -18.83 -18.40
C MET A 322 2.46 -17.54 -18.57
N VAL A 323 2.47 -16.70 -17.52
CA VAL A 323 3.25 -15.45 -17.48
C VAL A 323 4.67 -15.75 -17.92
N LYS A 324 5.23 -14.92 -18.79
CA LYS A 324 6.57 -15.19 -19.33
C LYS A 324 7.59 -15.23 -18.20
N PRO A 325 8.50 -16.22 -18.16
CA PRO A 325 9.53 -16.29 -17.13
C PRO A 325 10.34 -14.99 -16.95
N ASP A 326 10.53 -14.23 -18.04
CA ASP A 326 11.23 -12.94 -18.00
C ASP A 326 10.47 -11.85 -17.22
N ASN A 327 9.15 -11.98 -17.12
CA ASN A 327 8.27 -11.08 -16.39
C ASN A 327 7.99 -11.57 -14.97
N GLN A 328 8.45 -12.75 -14.56
CA GLN A 328 8.23 -13.29 -13.23
C GLN A 328 9.27 -12.80 -12.22
N ALA A 329 8.90 -12.78 -10.94
CA ALA A 329 9.84 -12.56 -9.86
C ALA A 329 10.75 -13.79 -9.65
N ALA A 330 11.98 -13.58 -9.20
CA ALA A 330 12.95 -14.64 -8.94
C ALA A 330 12.81 -15.21 -7.53
N ASP A 331 12.63 -16.52 -7.41
CA ASP A 331 12.45 -17.22 -6.12
C ASP A 331 13.62 -17.01 -5.14
N ASP A 332 14.85 -16.99 -5.64
CA ASP A 332 16.05 -16.78 -4.83
C ASP A 332 16.16 -15.34 -4.31
N ALA A 333 15.82 -14.35 -5.14
CA ALA A 333 15.70 -12.96 -4.73
C ALA A 333 14.64 -12.82 -3.62
N LEU A 334 13.43 -13.31 -3.86
CA LEU A 334 12.34 -13.24 -2.89
C LEU A 334 12.68 -13.92 -1.55
N LYS A 335 13.40 -15.06 -1.56
CA LYS A 335 13.86 -15.73 -0.34
C LYS A 335 14.90 -14.93 0.42
N ALA A 336 15.75 -14.18 -0.29
CA ALA A 336 16.77 -13.35 0.31
C ALA A 336 16.19 -12.06 0.89
N ASP A 337 15.25 -11.44 0.18
CA ASP A 337 14.66 -10.14 0.52
C ASP A 337 13.58 -10.26 1.61
N TYR A 338 12.87 -11.40 1.64
CA TYR A 338 11.77 -11.65 2.58
C TYR A 338 11.98 -12.92 3.41
N PRO A 339 13.01 -12.99 4.27
CA PRO A 339 13.23 -14.15 5.12
C PRO A 339 12.13 -14.28 6.19
N SER A 340 11.63 -15.49 6.42
CA SER A 340 10.62 -15.76 7.45
C SER A 340 11.22 -16.42 8.68
N PHE A 341 10.54 -16.28 9.81
CA PHE A 341 11.01 -16.74 11.11
C PHE A 341 9.85 -17.35 11.88
N THR A 342 10.17 -18.29 12.76
CA THR A 342 9.24 -18.77 13.80
C THR A 342 9.03 -17.67 14.85
N ASP A 343 7.99 -17.80 15.66
CA ASP A 343 7.68 -16.87 16.76
C ASP A 343 8.73 -16.86 17.90
N SER A 344 9.61 -17.85 17.93
CA SER A 344 10.79 -17.92 18.79
C SER A 344 12.05 -17.27 18.20
N GLY A 345 11.97 -16.79 16.96
CA GLY A 345 13.05 -16.10 16.27
C GLY A 345 14.02 -16.98 15.46
N LYS A 346 13.67 -18.25 15.25
CA LYS A 346 14.46 -19.16 14.40
C LYS A 346 14.10 -18.98 12.92
N PRO A 347 15.05 -19.07 11.98
CA PRO A 347 14.77 -19.04 10.55
C PRO A 347 13.72 -20.09 10.13
N ALA A 348 12.87 -19.69 9.18
CA ALA A 348 11.82 -20.52 8.57
C ALA A 348 11.81 -20.31 7.04
N PRO A 349 11.21 -21.22 6.25
CA PRO A 349 11.03 -21.00 4.82
C PRO A 349 10.24 -19.71 4.54
N SER A 350 10.65 -18.94 3.52
CA SER A 350 10.00 -17.67 3.18
C SER A 350 8.56 -17.86 2.73
N SER A 351 7.62 -17.30 3.50
CA SER A 351 6.21 -17.27 3.14
C SER A 351 5.93 -16.34 1.96
N HIS A 352 6.63 -15.21 1.89
CA HIS A 352 6.50 -14.25 0.79
C HIS A 352 6.98 -14.86 -0.53
N ALA A 353 8.14 -15.51 -0.55
CA ALA A 353 8.63 -16.19 -1.74
C ALA A 353 7.65 -17.27 -2.20
N PHE A 354 7.09 -18.06 -1.27
CA PHE A 354 6.09 -19.07 -1.62
C PHE A 354 4.82 -18.48 -2.21
N ALA A 355 4.29 -17.39 -1.62
CA ALA A 355 3.08 -16.73 -2.10
C ALA A 355 3.30 -16.06 -3.45
N ARG A 356 4.46 -15.40 -3.66
CA ARG A 356 4.72 -14.57 -4.83
C ARG A 356 5.26 -15.36 -6.02
N PHE A 357 6.24 -16.24 -5.80
CA PHE A 357 6.87 -16.98 -6.91
C PHE A 357 5.91 -17.97 -7.57
N LYS A 358 5.23 -18.80 -6.76
CA LYS A 358 4.36 -19.86 -7.31
C LYS A 358 3.12 -19.33 -7.99
N ASN A 359 2.48 -18.31 -7.40
CA ASN A 359 1.34 -17.67 -8.05
C ASN A 359 1.81 -16.85 -9.25
N GLY A 360 3.03 -16.30 -9.20
CA GLY A 360 3.73 -15.59 -10.28
C GLY A 360 3.74 -16.27 -11.65
N GLU A 361 3.59 -17.60 -11.69
CA GLU A 361 3.53 -18.38 -12.93
C GLU A 361 2.23 -18.14 -13.73
N GLU A 362 1.16 -17.68 -13.06
CA GLU A 362 -0.17 -17.49 -13.63
C GLU A 362 -0.51 -16.00 -13.69
N ASP A 363 -1.28 -15.59 -14.68
CA ASP A 363 -1.76 -14.21 -14.79
C ASP A 363 -2.83 -13.91 -13.72
N HIS A 364 -3.19 -12.64 -13.56
CA HIS A 364 -4.15 -12.24 -12.53
C HIS A 364 -5.55 -12.80 -12.78
N TYR A 365 -5.97 -12.86 -14.05
CA TYR A 365 -7.26 -13.42 -14.43
C TYR A 365 -7.39 -14.90 -14.01
N GLU A 366 -6.42 -15.74 -14.35
CA GLU A 366 -6.38 -17.17 -13.99
C GLU A 366 -6.37 -17.37 -12.47
N ARG A 367 -5.63 -16.53 -11.75
CA ARG A 367 -5.61 -16.53 -10.29
C ARG A 367 -7.00 -16.23 -9.72
N PHE A 368 -7.71 -15.23 -10.24
CA PHE A 368 -9.04 -14.89 -9.78
C PHE A 368 -10.11 -15.92 -10.19
N GLU A 369 -9.94 -16.66 -11.29
CA GLU A 369 -10.83 -17.78 -11.63
C GLU A 369 -10.78 -18.87 -10.55
N LYS A 370 -9.59 -19.19 -10.04
CA LYS A 370 -9.43 -20.17 -8.95
C LYS A 370 -10.09 -19.73 -7.66
N ILE A 371 -9.98 -18.45 -7.32
CA ILE A 371 -10.66 -17.87 -6.15
C ILE A 371 -12.18 -17.96 -6.32
N ARG A 372 -12.68 -17.71 -7.54
CA ARG A 372 -14.09 -17.82 -7.86
C ARG A 372 -14.64 -19.22 -7.64
N ASP A 373 -13.89 -20.26 -8.02
CA ASP A 373 -14.28 -21.65 -7.80
C ASP A 373 -14.37 -22.00 -6.31
N ASP A 374 -13.41 -21.52 -5.50
CA ASP A 374 -13.45 -21.71 -4.05
C ASP A 374 -14.60 -20.91 -3.39
N LEU A 375 -14.91 -19.70 -3.87
CA LEU A 375 -16.08 -18.93 -3.45
C LEU A 375 -17.39 -19.66 -3.78
N GLN A 376 -17.51 -20.17 -5.01
CA GLN A 376 -18.70 -20.91 -5.46
C GLN A 376 -18.92 -22.19 -4.65
N ALA A 377 -17.83 -22.86 -4.24
CA ALA A 377 -17.87 -24.03 -3.39
C ALA A 377 -18.10 -23.71 -1.89
N GLY A 378 -18.27 -22.44 -1.50
CA GLY A 378 -18.47 -22.02 -0.12
C GLY A 378 -17.26 -22.31 0.78
N LYS A 379 -16.06 -22.34 0.19
CA LYS A 379 -14.82 -22.71 0.86
C LYS A 379 -14.11 -21.54 1.52
N ILE A 380 -14.41 -20.30 1.17
CA ILE A 380 -13.76 -19.13 1.77
C ILE A 380 -14.66 -18.56 2.87
N VAL A 381 -14.05 -18.21 4.01
CA VAL A 381 -14.72 -17.56 5.13
C VAL A 381 -14.16 -16.17 5.31
N THR A 382 -15.01 -15.16 5.21
CA THR A 382 -14.69 -13.75 5.46
C THR A 382 -15.05 -13.34 6.89
N TRP A 383 -14.53 -12.20 7.35
CA TRP A 383 -14.89 -11.64 8.67
C TRP A 383 -16.40 -11.38 8.81
N PRO A 384 -17.11 -10.77 7.85
CA PRO A 384 -18.57 -10.63 7.94
C PRO A 384 -19.28 -11.97 8.09
N THR A 385 -18.84 -13.00 7.35
CA THR A 385 -19.37 -14.36 7.50
C THR A 385 -19.11 -14.91 8.90
N TRP A 386 -17.88 -14.82 9.40
CA TRP A 386 -17.49 -15.27 10.74
C TRP A 386 -18.28 -14.55 11.84
N HIS A 387 -18.47 -13.23 11.72
CA HIS A 387 -19.27 -12.40 12.64
C HIS A 387 -20.74 -12.83 12.69
N LYS A 388 -21.28 -13.31 11.56
CA LYS A 388 -22.67 -13.78 11.44
C LYS A 388 -22.86 -15.22 11.92
N THR A 389 -21.94 -16.12 11.59
CA THR A 389 -22.17 -17.57 11.71
C THR A 389 -21.41 -18.25 12.85
N VAL A 390 -20.16 -17.85 13.11
CA VAL A 390 -19.30 -18.52 14.09
C VAL A 390 -19.51 -17.97 15.49
N ARG A 391 -19.77 -16.66 15.61
CA ARG A 391 -19.98 -15.99 16.91
C ARG A 391 -21.17 -15.01 16.90
N PRO A 392 -22.42 -15.52 16.84
CA PRO A 392 -23.60 -14.68 16.97
C PRO A 392 -23.76 -14.21 18.43
N GLY A 393 -23.81 -12.89 18.67
CA GLY A 393 -24.06 -12.30 19.99
C GLY A 393 -22.89 -11.51 20.61
N PRO A 394 -23.05 -11.05 21.87
CA PRO A 394 -22.04 -10.25 22.60
C PRO A 394 -20.81 -11.08 22.98
N ASN A 395 -19.69 -10.41 23.27
CA ASN A 395 -18.42 -11.01 23.68
C ASN A 395 -17.84 -12.03 22.68
N LYS A 396 -17.71 -11.59 21.43
CA LYS A 396 -17.22 -12.41 20.32
C LYS A 396 -15.77 -12.84 20.47
N TRP A 397 -14.88 -12.03 21.01
CA TRP A 397 -13.47 -12.35 21.16
C TRP A 397 -13.18 -12.96 22.54
N LYS A 398 -12.34 -14.01 22.56
CA LYS A 398 -11.83 -14.66 23.77
C LYS A 398 -10.31 -14.57 23.79
N ALA A 399 -9.74 -14.64 24.99
CA ALA A 399 -8.29 -14.59 25.14
C ALA A 399 -7.60 -15.72 24.36
N GLU A 400 -8.20 -16.91 24.32
CA GLU A 400 -7.69 -18.09 23.62
C GLU A 400 -7.55 -17.89 22.10
N ASP A 401 -8.31 -16.97 21.51
CA ASP A 401 -8.19 -16.66 20.08
C ASP A 401 -6.86 -15.96 19.75
N LEU A 402 -6.26 -15.32 20.76
CA LEU A 402 -5.08 -14.48 20.64
C LEU A 402 -3.80 -15.18 21.13
N LYS A 403 -3.88 -16.48 21.43
CA LYS A 403 -2.82 -17.27 22.05
C LYS A 403 -2.43 -18.46 21.19
N THR A 404 -1.14 -18.78 21.16
CA THR A 404 -0.66 -20.12 20.83
C THR A 404 -0.26 -20.86 22.11
N SER A 405 0.20 -22.11 21.97
CA SER A 405 0.77 -22.88 23.10
C SER A 405 2.00 -22.22 23.73
N ASP A 406 2.63 -21.28 23.03
CA ASP A 406 3.86 -20.61 23.45
C ASP A 406 3.60 -19.24 24.11
N TYR A 407 2.34 -18.83 24.29
CA TYR A 407 1.97 -17.51 24.80
C TYR A 407 2.64 -17.17 26.14
N ASP A 408 2.63 -18.12 27.09
CA ASP A 408 3.21 -17.93 28.43
C ASP A 408 4.75 -17.88 28.45
N LYS A 409 5.41 -18.10 27.30
CA LYS A 409 6.88 -17.96 27.17
C LYS A 409 7.29 -16.51 26.94
N ASN A 410 6.36 -15.63 26.59
CA ASN A 410 6.65 -14.21 26.41
C ASN A 410 6.97 -13.54 27.77
N LYS A 411 8.04 -12.75 27.80
CA LYS A 411 8.53 -12.09 29.03
C LYS A 411 8.34 -10.57 29.04
N TYR A 412 7.80 -10.01 27.96
CA TYR A 412 7.69 -8.56 27.76
C TYR A 412 6.39 -8.05 28.38
N PRO A 413 6.34 -6.77 28.80
CA PRO A 413 5.18 -6.18 29.49
C PRO A 413 4.03 -5.82 28.53
N LEU A 414 3.67 -6.75 27.66
CA LEU A 414 2.63 -6.58 26.65
C LEU A 414 1.23 -6.73 27.27
N PRO A 415 0.19 -6.04 26.74
CA PRO A 415 -1.19 -6.18 27.22
C PRO A 415 -1.65 -7.64 27.22
N SER A 416 -2.45 -8.06 28.20
CA SER A 416 -2.92 -9.44 28.26
C SER A 416 -3.86 -9.76 27.09
N ALA A 417 -3.92 -11.02 26.66
CA ALA A 417 -4.88 -11.46 25.66
C ALA A 417 -6.33 -11.25 26.14
N GLU A 418 -6.57 -11.31 27.45
CA GLU A 418 -7.85 -10.97 28.08
C GLU A 418 -8.21 -9.50 27.85
N ASP A 419 -7.26 -8.58 28.06
CA ASP A 419 -7.48 -7.15 27.85
C ASP A 419 -7.75 -6.83 26.37
N ILE A 420 -6.99 -7.45 25.46
CA ILE A 420 -7.16 -7.25 24.02
C ILE A 420 -8.49 -7.83 23.55
N ALA A 421 -8.85 -9.05 23.95
CA ALA A 421 -10.14 -9.66 23.62
C ALA A 421 -11.31 -8.83 24.17
N ALA A 422 -11.19 -8.32 25.40
CA ALA A 422 -12.21 -7.46 25.98
C ALA A 422 -12.31 -6.11 25.24
N ALA A 423 -11.19 -5.53 24.79
CA ALA A 423 -11.19 -4.31 23.97
C ALA A 423 -11.83 -4.53 22.60
N LEU A 424 -11.52 -5.63 21.90
CA LEU A 424 -12.17 -6.02 20.64
C LEU A 424 -13.70 -6.08 20.80
N ASN A 425 -14.15 -6.66 21.92
CA ASN A 425 -15.58 -6.74 22.23
C ASN A 425 -16.20 -5.38 22.54
N ARG A 426 -15.58 -4.56 23.41
CA ARG A 426 -16.10 -3.23 23.77
C ARG A 426 -16.17 -2.26 22.60
N LEU A 427 -15.27 -2.38 21.62
CA LEU A 427 -15.30 -1.53 20.42
C LEU A 427 -16.55 -1.79 19.58
N ASN A 428 -16.91 -3.08 19.41
CA ASN A 428 -18.05 -3.48 18.59
C ASN A 428 -19.38 -3.57 19.38
N ASP A 429 -19.32 -3.67 20.70
CA ASP A 429 -20.47 -3.74 21.62
C ASP A 429 -20.22 -2.93 22.90
N PRO A 430 -20.21 -1.58 22.80
CA PRO A 430 -19.87 -0.73 23.93
C PRO A 430 -20.93 -0.74 25.05
N SER A 431 -22.18 -1.09 24.74
CA SER A 431 -23.28 -1.22 25.70
C SER A 431 -23.39 -2.62 26.32
N GLY A 432 -22.71 -3.63 25.76
CA GLY A 432 -22.71 -5.01 26.23
C GLY A 432 -23.98 -5.79 25.89
N VAL A 433 -24.84 -5.22 25.02
CA VAL A 433 -26.13 -5.78 24.61
C VAL A 433 -26.29 -5.78 23.08
N MET A 434 -25.19 -5.94 22.35
CA MET A 434 -25.08 -5.96 20.88
C MET A 434 -26.16 -5.12 20.17
N ASP A 435 -26.01 -3.81 20.22
CA ASP A 435 -26.83 -2.88 19.45
C ASP A 435 -26.03 -2.33 18.26
N LEU A 436 -26.42 -2.73 17.05
CA LEU A 436 -25.77 -2.26 15.81
C LEU A 436 -26.08 -0.79 15.53
N ALA A 437 -27.06 -0.19 16.20
CA ALA A 437 -27.40 1.23 16.11
C ALA A 437 -26.84 2.05 17.30
N ASP A 438 -25.96 1.46 18.13
CA ASP A 438 -25.33 2.18 19.24
C ASP A 438 -24.43 3.31 18.70
N PRO A 439 -24.70 4.58 19.03
CA PRO A 439 -23.92 5.71 18.52
C PRO A 439 -22.43 5.64 18.86
N LYS A 440 -22.06 4.97 19.97
CA LYS A 440 -20.65 4.77 20.33
C LYS A 440 -19.97 3.73 19.44
N ARG A 441 -20.70 2.68 19.05
CA ARG A 441 -20.20 1.69 18.10
C ARG A 441 -19.96 2.35 16.75
N ASP A 442 -20.90 3.16 16.28
CA ASP A 442 -20.78 3.90 15.03
C ASP A 442 -19.61 4.90 15.06
N ALA A 443 -19.40 5.58 16.19
CA ALA A 443 -18.24 6.45 16.39
C ALA A 443 -16.91 5.66 16.35
N ASN A 444 -16.84 4.50 17.00
CA ASN A 444 -15.67 3.62 16.93
C ASN A 444 -15.42 3.17 15.48
N TYR A 445 -16.45 2.69 14.78
CA TYR A 445 -16.33 2.26 13.38
C TYR A 445 -15.88 3.39 12.45
N LYS A 446 -16.45 4.59 12.60
CA LYS A 446 -16.02 5.79 11.88
C LYS A 446 -14.53 6.08 12.12
N GLN A 447 -14.07 5.99 13.37
CA GLN A 447 -12.65 6.22 13.70
C GLN A 447 -11.73 5.19 13.02
N PHE A 448 -12.12 3.91 12.94
CA PHE A 448 -11.35 2.91 12.18
C PHE A 448 -11.35 3.22 10.67
N CYS A 449 -12.46 3.72 10.12
CA CYS A 449 -12.50 4.16 8.73
C CYS A 449 -11.57 5.35 8.47
N GLU A 450 -11.55 6.36 9.35
CA GLU A 450 -10.59 7.47 9.28
C GLU A 450 -9.14 6.98 9.36
N ILE A 451 -8.86 5.98 10.21
CA ILE A 451 -7.54 5.36 10.32
C ILE A 451 -7.13 4.66 9.02
N ALA A 452 -8.04 3.91 8.38
CA ALA A 452 -7.78 3.27 7.09
C ALA A 452 -7.59 4.28 5.95
N THR A 453 -8.44 5.31 5.88
CA THR A 453 -8.33 6.38 4.87
C THR A 453 -7.03 7.15 5.04
N GLY A 454 -6.68 7.55 6.27
CA GLY A 454 -5.45 8.28 6.54
C GLY A 454 -4.19 7.46 6.30
N ALA A 455 -4.24 6.15 6.57
CA ALA A 455 -3.17 5.21 6.25
C ALA A 455 -2.83 5.21 4.75
N ILE A 456 -3.87 5.16 3.90
CA ILE A 456 -3.72 5.23 2.43
C ILE A 456 -3.29 6.63 2.01
N ALA A 457 -3.87 7.69 2.59
CA ALA A 457 -3.47 9.07 2.32
C ALA A 457 -1.98 9.30 2.59
N GLY A 458 -1.46 8.71 3.67
CA GLY A 458 -0.03 8.76 3.98
C GLY A 458 0.87 8.13 2.92
N ILE A 459 0.38 7.10 2.21
CA ILE A 459 1.11 6.52 1.07
C ILE A 459 1.03 7.48 -0.12
N THR A 460 -0.17 7.85 -0.55
CA THR A 460 -0.37 8.62 -1.79
C THR A 460 0.28 10.00 -1.73
N THR A 461 0.28 10.66 -0.57
CA THR A 461 0.93 11.97 -0.39
C THR A 461 2.45 11.91 -0.49
N VAL A 462 3.07 10.80 -0.09
CA VAL A 462 4.51 10.59 -0.30
C VAL A 462 4.79 10.31 -1.77
N LEU A 463 3.96 9.48 -2.41
CA LEU A 463 4.12 9.13 -3.82
C LEU A 463 4.02 10.35 -4.75
N ASP A 464 3.19 11.36 -4.43
CA ASP A 464 3.12 12.64 -5.15
C ASP A 464 4.47 13.35 -5.27
N ASN A 465 5.39 13.12 -4.32
CA ASN A 465 6.73 13.70 -4.32
C ASN A 465 7.83 12.72 -4.74
N TYR A 466 7.56 11.40 -4.69
CA TYR A 466 8.58 10.36 -4.87
C TYR A 466 9.25 10.40 -6.26
N TRP A 467 8.48 10.67 -7.31
CA TRP A 467 9.01 10.85 -8.67
C TRP A 467 9.41 12.28 -9.01
N LYS A 468 9.17 13.24 -8.11
CA LYS A 468 9.56 14.64 -8.25
C LYS A 468 10.93 14.94 -7.65
N ASP A 469 11.29 14.21 -6.60
CA ASP A 469 12.51 14.41 -5.83
C ASP A 469 13.13 13.07 -5.47
N SER A 470 14.32 12.78 -6.04
CA SER A 470 15.05 11.52 -5.80
C SER A 470 15.55 11.34 -4.36
N THR A 471 15.45 12.38 -3.52
CA THR A 471 15.75 12.30 -2.10
C THR A 471 14.59 11.77 -1.26
N VAL A 472 13.37 11.79 -1.80
CA VAL A 472 12.19 11.15 -1.20
C VAL A 472 12.32 9.64 -1.39
N GLY A 473 12.18 8.87 -0.32
CA GLY A 473 12.21 7.41 -0.40
C GLY A 473 10.80 6.82 -0.36
N PHE A 474 10.67 5.62 -0.90
CA PHE A 474 9.39 4.91 -0.93
C PHE A 474 8.83 4.64 0.49
N PRO A 475 7.50 4.78 0.71
CA PRO A 475 6.88 4.66 2.03
C PRO A 475 6.63 3.19 2.45
N PHE A 476 7.67 2.33 2.46
CA PHE A 476 7.55 0.90 2.77
C PHE A 476 6.82 0.58 4.09
N PRO A 477 7.13 1.21 5.24
CA PRO A 477 6.45 0.87 6.48
C PRO A 477 4.98 1.31 6.46
N SER A 478 4.65 2.30 5.63
CA SER A 478 3.27 2.75 5.44
C SER A 478 2.46 1.74 4.65
N MET A 479 3.06 1.13 3.63
CA MET A 479 2.45 0.04 2.87
C MET A 479 2.16 -1.17 3.76
N GLY A 480 3.18 -1.65 4.49
CA GLY A 480 3.02 -2.79 5.40
C GLY A 480 2.00 -2.52 6.50
N GLY A 481 2.03 -1.32 7.08
CA GLY A 481 1.09 -0.95 8.13
C GLY A 481 -0.35 -0.86 7.64
N SER A 482 -0.61 -0.28 6.46
CA SER A 482 -1.98 0.02 5.99
C SER A 482 -2.89 -1.21 5.97
N GLY A 483 -2.35 -2.39 5.66
CA GLY A 483 -3.08 -3.65 5.70
C GLY A 483 -3.73 -3.94 7.06
N ASP A 484 -2.98 -3.78 8.16
CA ASP A 484 -3.52 -3.95 9.51
C ASP A 484 -4.67 -2.99 9.80
N ARG A 485 -4.64 -1.77 9.23
CA ARG A 485 -5.63 -0.72 9.50
C ARG A 485 -6.96 -1.06 8.84
N LEU A 486 -6.92 -1.56 7.61
CA LEU A 486 -8.10 -2.08 6.93
C LEU A 486 -8.60 -3.37 7.61
N MET A 487 -7.69 -4.29 7.90
CA MET A 487 -7.99 -5.57 8.51
C MET A 487 -8.70 -5.43 9.86
N MET A 488 -8.23 -4.53 10.74
CA MET A 488 -8.84 -4.38 12.06
C MET A 488 -10.28 -3.86 11.98
N CYS A 489 -10.65 -3.10 10.95
CA CYS A 489 -12.03 -2.72 10.72
C CYS A 489 -12.91 -3.97 10.47
N TRP A 490 -12.43 -4.88 9.62
CA TRP A 490 -13.09 -6.15 9.38
C TRP A 490 -13.16 -7.04 10.63
N ALA A 491 -12.04 -7.19 11.35
CA ALA A 491 -11.96 -8.08 12.51
C ALA A 491 -12.77 -7.59 13.73
N VAL A 492 -12.87 -6.27 13.93
CA VAL A 492 -13.63 -5.70 15.05
C VAL A 492 -15.13 -5.68 14.73
N PHE A 493 -15.50 -5.16 13.56
CA PHE A 493 -16.89 -4.84 13.26
C PHE A 493 -17.58 -5.88 12.36
N GLY A 494 -16.82 -6.69 11.62
CA GLY A 494 -17.34 -7.49 10.51
C GLY A 494 -17.94 -6.62 9.41
N GLN A 495 -17.39 -5.41 9.22
CA GLN A 495 -17.89 -4.38 8.31
C GLN A 495 -16.76 -3.82 7.44
N LEU A 496 -17.13 -3.43 6.22
CA LEU A 496 -16.25 -2.83 5.23
C LEU A 496 -15.60 -1.56 5.77
N PRO A 497 -14.27 -1.35 5.70
CA PRO A 497 -13.69 -0.04 5.92
C PRO A 497 -14.20 0.96 4.86
N ASN A 498 -14.98 1.95 5.29
CA ASN A 498 -15.54 2.95 4.39
C ASN A 498 -14.50 4.05 4.06
N LEU A 499 -13.77 3.86 2.96
CA LEU A 499 -12.75 4.82 2.50
C LEU A 499 -13.32 6.17 1.99
N ALA A 500 -14.64 6.30 1.86
CA ALA A 500 -15.30 7.60 1.66
C ALA A 500 -15.38 8.43 2.96
N THR A 501 -14.99 7.85 4.11
CA THR A 501 -14.81 8.59 5.35
C THR A 501 -13.45 9.29 5.33
N GLY A 502 -13.46 10.59 5.02
CA GLY A 502 -12.24 11.42 5.02
C GLY A 502 -11.62 11.61 6.40
N VAL A 503 -10.32 11.86 6.45
CA VAL A 503 -9.62 12.24 7.69
C VAL A 503 -9.89 13.68 8.08
N GLN A 504 -9.71 13.99 9.37
CA GLN A 504 -9.86 15.36 9.85
C GLN A 504 -8.75 16.26 9.28
N PRO A 505 -9.07 17.49 8.84
CA PRO A 505 -8.07 18.40 8.30
C PRO A 505 -7.14 18.91 9.41
N ILE A 506 -5.86 19.04 9.09
CA ILE A 506 -4.85 19.60 10.00
C ILE A 506 -5.10 21.10 10.20
N VAL A 507 -5.18 21.54 11.45
CA VAL A 507 -5.25 22.97 11.80
C VAL A 507 -3.84 23.55 11.88
N ASN A 508 -3.60 24.63 11.13
CA ASN A 508 -2.31 25.31 11.12
C ASN A 508 -1.95 25.83 12.53
N GLY A 509 -0.71 25.60 12.97
CA GLY A 509 -0.21 26.02 14.27
C GLY A 509 -0.51 25.06 15.44
N TYR A 510 -1.10 23.89 15.21
CA TYR A 510 -1.28 22.85 16.23
C TYR A 510 -0.15 21.79 16.17
N LEU A 511 0.22 21.27 17.34
CA LEU A 511 1.16 20.15 17.50
C LEU A 511 0.37 18.87 17.79
N TYR A 512 -0.08 18.22 16.71
CA TYR A 512 -0.76 16.93 16.81
C TYR A 512 0.22 15.84 17.20
N HIS A 513 -0.21 14.88 18.02
CA HIS A 513 0.64 13.77 18.43
C HIS A 513 -0.02 12.42 18.26
N ALA A 514 0.72 11.52 17.61
CA ALA A 514 0.34 10.13 17.38
C ALA A 514 0.20 9.27 18.66
N CYS A 515 0.65 9.76 19.82
CA CYS A 515 0.45 9.10 21.10
C CYS A 515 -0.70 9.73 21.87
N GLN A 516 -1.48 8.86 22.47
CA GLN A 516 -2.62 9.23 23.31
C GLN A 516 -2.21 10.19 24.44
N GLY A 517 -2.94 11.30 24.54
CA GLY A 517 -2.87 12.24 25.67
C GLY A 517 -1.64 13.15 25.72
N MET A 518 -0.85 13.23 24.65
CA MET A 518 0.41 14.00 24.63
C MET A 518 0.30 15.24 23.72
N ASP A 519 -0.50 16.22 24.13
CA ASP A 519 -0.67 17.49 23.40
C ASP A 519 0.15 18.62 24.05
N LEU A 520 0.99 19.27 23.25
CA LEU A 520 1.86 20.38 23.66
C LEU A 520 1.22 21.77 23.46
N SER A 521 0.02 21.87 22.89
CA SER A 521 -0.66 23.13 22.52
C SER A 521 -1.48 23.78 23.65
N GLY A 522 -1.68 23.09 24.78
CA GLY A 522 -2.15 23.68 26.04
C GLY A 522 -3.65 23.63 26.33
N ASN A 523 -4.49 23.17 25.39
CA ASN A 523 -5.88 22.77 25.66
C ASN A 523 -6.13 21.44 24.95
N PRO A 524 -6.15 20.31 25.67
CA PRO A 524 -6.24 19.03 25.01
C PRO A 524 -7.58 18.96 24.24
N PRO A 525 -7.59 18.67 22.93
CA PRO A 525 -8.75 18.00 22.35
C PRO A 525 -9.04 16.73 23.16
N ASP A 526 -10.21 16.13 23.00
CA ASP A 526 -10.55 14.87 23.66
C ASP A 526 -9.61 13.74 23.17
N ASN A 527 -8.38 13.71 23.71
CA ASN A 527 -7.27 12.85 23.32
C ASN A 527 -7.43 11.46 23.95
N THR A 528 -8.63 10.90 23.80
CA THR A 528 -8.97 9.53 24.17
C THR A 528 -8.13 8.52 23.39
N CYS A 529 -7.61 8.88 22.22
CA CYS A 529 -6.64 8.11 21.42
C CYS A 529 -5.56 9.06 20.82
N ALA A 530 -4.97 8.70 19.68
CA ALA A 530 -4.14 9.60 18.88
C ALA A 530 -4.99 10.66 18.16
N SER A 531 -4.40 11.82 17.83
CA SER A 531 -5.11 12.88 17.11
C SER A 531 -5.58 12.40 15.72
N ALA A 532 -6.85 12.68 15.40
CA ALA A 532 -7.48 12.15 14.19
C ALA A 532 -6.95 12.78 12.90
N GLU A 533 -6.37 13.98 13.01
CA GLU A 533 -5.76 14.75 11.94
C GLU A 533 -4.46 14.12 11.40
N ILE A 534 -3.90 13.13 12.10
CA ILE A 534 -2.62 12.49 11.77
C ILE A 534 -2.72 10.97 11.75
N TYR A 535 -3.89 10.41 11.43
CA TYR A 535 -4.05 8.96 11.23
C TYR A 535 -3.38 8.45 9.93
N HIS A 536 -2.11 8.80 9.71
CA HIS A 536 -1.33 8.35 8.56
C HIS A 536 -0.25 7.36 8.98
N ASN A 537 0.23 6.58 8.02
CA ASN A 537 1.36 5.69 8.25
C ASN A 537 2.66 6.31 7.75
N CYS A 538 3.68 6.18 8.60
CA CYS A 538 5.13 6.31 8.50
C CYS A 538 5.79 7.42 7.65
N ARG A 539 7.08 7.56 7.91
CA ARG A 539 8.05 8.57 7.43
C ARG A 539 7.79 9.12 6.02
N GLY A 540 7.74 10.44 5.92
CA GLY A 540 7.53 11.18 4.66
C GLY A 540 6.12 11.74 4.51
N SER A 541 5.12 11.12 5.15
CA SER A 541 3.72 11.56 5.11
C SER A 541 3.33 12.55 6.20
N ASN A 542 4.20 12.76 7.19
CA ASN A 542 3.95 13.73 8.25
C ASN A 542 4.15 15.17 7.75
N SER A 543 3.28 16.07 8.19
CA SER A 543 3.29 17.49 7.83
C SER A 543 4.19 18.35 8.72
N CYS A 544 5.16 17.72 9.41
CA CYS A 544 6.12 18.26 10.40
C CYS A 544 5.61 18.41 11.86
N LYS A 545 6.59 18.41 12.80
CA LYS A 545 6.56 18.82 14.23
C LYS A 545 5.49 18.17 15.13
N ALA A 546 5.93 17.35 16.08
CA ALA A 546 5.13 16.52 17.00
C ALA A 546 4.26 15.40 16.37
N GLN A 547 4.05 15.43 15.06
CA GLN A 547 3.26 14.45 14.31
C GLN A 547 3.94 13.06 14.17
N GLY A 548 5.16 12.89 14.71
CA GLY A 548 5.94 11.66 14.65
C GLY A 548 5.52 10.62 15.69
N GLY A 549 4.85 9.55 15.24
CA GLY A 549 4.40 8.41 16.05
C GLY A 549 5.31 7.18 16.08
N CYS A 550 6.36 7.22 16.89
CA CYS A 550 6.78 6.18 17.84
C CYS A 550 6.54 4.70 17.46
N GLY A 551 7.56 4.08 16.87
CA GLY A 551 7.65 2.62 16.69
C GLY A 551 9.06 2.17 16.29
N PHE A 552 9.76 3.04 15.55
CA PHE A 552 11.11 2.82 15.08
C PHE A 552 12.11 3.72 15.81
N VAL A 553 13.26 3.16 16.15
CA VAL A 553 14.39 3.87 16.74
C VAL A 553 15.10 4.64 15.63
N GLN A 554 15.05 5.98 15.67
CA GLN A 554 15.61 6.83 14.61
C GLN A 554 16.78 7.67 15.13
N GLN A 555 17.90 7.65 14.43
CA GLN A 555 19.05 8.49 14.77
C GLN A 555 18.75 9.97 14.55
N VAL A 556 19.21 10.81 15.47
CA VAL A 556 19.09 12.27 15.35
C VAL A 556 19.79 12.73 14.06
N GLY A 557 19.13 13.61 13.29
CA GLY A 557 19.69 14.22 12.09
C GLY A 557 19.59 13.40 10.80
N GLN A 558 18.95 12.22 10.80
CA GLN A 558 18.73 11.43 9.57
C GLN A 558 17.30 11.55 9.02
N SER A 559 17.13 12.02 7.77
CA SER A 559 15.83 12.28 7.10
C SER A 559 15.39 11.28 6.01
N LYS A 560 16.24 10.33 5.58
CA LYS A 560 15.94 9.42 4.43
C LYS A 560 15.27 8.09 4.80
N SER A 561 14.16 7.75 4.13
CA SER A 561 13.21 6.60 4.32
C SER A 561 13.55 5.47 5.30
N CYS A 562 12.54 5.00 6.03
CA CYS A 562 12.65 3.82 6.88
C CYS A 562 12.46 2.60 5.98
N GLY A 563 13.54 2.17 5.33
CA GLY A 563 13.58 0.88 4.65
C GLY A 563 14.02 -0.19 5.63
N SER A 564 13.08 -0.76 6.37
CA SER A 564 13.04 -2.21 6.45
C SER A 564 11.74 -2.61 5.76
N SER A 565 11.81 -2.85 4.44
CA SER A 565 11.13 -4.04 3.92
C SER A 565 11.52 -5.21 4.83
N VAL A 566 10.63 -6.19 5.01
CA VAL A 566 10.63 -7.30 5.97
C VAL A 566 11.96 -8.09 6.04
N MET A 567 13.02 -7.43 6.46
CA MET A 567 14.23 -7.95 7.04
C MET A 567 13.87 -8.08 8.50
N SER A 568 13.28 -9.21 8.81
CA SER A 568 13.74 -9.88 9.99
C SER A 568 15.26 -10.04 9.86
N LEU A 569 15.95 -9.17 10.60
CA LEU A 569 17.38 -8.88 10.57
C LEU A 569 18.21 -10.13 10.17
N LYS A 570 18.83 -10.09 9.00
CA LYS A 570 20.22 -10.53 8.90
C LYS A 570 21.06 -9.28 9.15
N THR A 571 21.94 -9.36 10.12
CA THR A 571 22.87 -8.28 10.47
C THR A 571 23.74 -7.90 9.27
N ALA A 572 23.48 -6.74 8.66
CA ALA A 572 24.47 -5.76 8.18
C ALA A 572 23.78 -4.69 7.32
N GLU A 573 24.02 -3.43 7.68
CA GLU A 573 24.11 -2.15 6.92
C GLU A 573 22.95 -1.61 6.04
N ASN A 574 22.68 -0.32 6.27
CA ASN A 574 22.04 0.72 5.44
C ASN A 574 20.51 0.76 5.26
N LEU A 575 19.85 1.31 6.29
CA LEU A 575 18.73 2.24 6.12
C LEU A 575 19.13 3.33 5.09
N CYS A 576 18.56 3.26 3.89
CA CYS A 576 18.71 4.23 2.79
C CYS A 576 20.15 4.62 2.40
N GLY A 577 20.75 3.85 1.47
CA GLY A 577 21.79 4.33 0.54
C GLY A 577 23.03 5.04 1.11
N GLY A 578 24.11 4.29 1.29
CA GLY A 578 25.49 4.79 1.47
C GLY A 578 26.02 4.76 2.92
N PRO A 579 27.34 4.55 3.13
CA PRO A 579 27.91 4.16 4.42
C PRO A 579 27.93 5.33 5.40
N ALA A 580 27.06 5.31 6.40
CA ALA A 580 27.23 6.04 7.65
C ALA A 580 27.83 5.09 8.71
N PRO A 581 28.61 5.59 9.69
CA PRO A 581 29.26 4.75 10.67
C PRO A 581 28.25 3.92 11.47
N LYS A 582 28.63 2.68 11.78
CA LYS A 582 27.82 1.75 12.59
C LYS A 582 27.43 2.44 13.92
N PRO A 583 26.17 2.28 14.39
CA PRO A 583 25.76 2.85 15.66
C PRO A 583 26.69 2.40 16.78
N THR A 584 27.20 3.33 17.56
CA THR A 584 27.98 3.07 18.78
C THR A 584 27.09 3.25 19.99
N THR A 585 27.58 2.89 21.19
CA THR A 585 26.91 3.21 22.46
C THR A 585 26.71 4.71 22.70
N SER A 586 27.30 5.57 21.86
CA SER A 586 27.14 7.03 21.87
C SER A 586 26.18 7.56 20.81
N THR A 587 25.51 6.68 20.04
CA THR A 587 24.49 7.10 19.07
C THR A 587 23.25 7.60 19.79
N VAL A 588 22.80 8.79 19.40
CA VAL A 588 21.63 9.46 19.97
C VAL A 588 20.44 9.30 19.01
N TYR A 589 19.29 8.99 19.57
CA TYR A 589 18.04 8.76 18.84
C TYR A 589 17.02 9.87 19.11
N SER A 590 16.02 10.04 18.25
CA SER A 590 14.91 10.96 18.51
C SER A 590 13.89 10.31 19.43
N ALA A 591 13.45 11.04 20.45
CA ALA A 591 12.33 10.58 21.25
C ALA A 591 11.05 10.49 20.39
N PRO A 592 10.21 9.47 20.62
CA PRO A 592 8.77 9.53 20.33
C PRO A 592 8.18 10.92 20.64
N ALA A 593 7.23 11.43 19.84
CA ALA A 593 6.66 12.80 19.98
C ALA A 593 7.55 13.93 19.49
N ASP A 594 8.85 13.69 19.34
CA ASP A 594 9.84 14.74 19.35
C ASP A 594 10.51 14.93 17.99
N ASN A 595 9.70 14.76 16.94
CA ASN A 595 10.22 14.76 15.59
C ASN A 595 10.50 16.19 15.08
N VAL A 596 11.75 16.38 14.68
CA VAL A 596 12.32 17.69 14.35
C VAL A 596 11.68 18.31 13.10
N CYS A 597 11.33 17.55 12.03
CA CYS A 597 10.67 18.07 10.81
C CYS A 597 10.14 16.93 9.89
N ALA A 598 9.60 17.25 8.71
CA ALA A 598 9.23 16.36 7.61
C ALA A 598 10.20 15.16 7.51
N SER A 599 9.65 13.94 7.46
CA SER A 599 10.40 12.67 7.38
C SER A 599 11.35 12.34 8.56
N PHE A 600 11.28 13.10 9.65
CA PHE A 600 11.81 12.72 10.96
C PHE A 600 10.68 12.12 11.83
N GLY A 601 10.99 11.07 12.59
CA GLY A 601 10.06 10.21 13.33
C GLY A 601 9.47 9.06 12.51
N GLY A 602 9.45 7.84 13.05
CA GLY A 602 8.55 6.77 12.57
C GLY A 602 7.09 7.13 12.90
N CYS A 603 6.10 6.67 12.12
CA CYS A 603 4.68 6.99 12.36
C CYS A 603 3.79 5.74 12.21
N ALA A 604 3.33 5.15 13.31
CA ALA A 604 2.16 4.29 13.29
C ALA A 604 1.08 4.94 14.14
N VAL A 605 -0.04 5.32 13.52
CA VAL A 605 -1.10 6.06 14.19
C VAL A 605 -2.43 5.33 14.00
N PRO A 606 -3.13 4.96 15.09
CA PRO A 606 -2.72 5.12 16.49
C PRO A 606 -1.59 4.16 16.88
N ILE A 607 -0.76 4.58 17.84
CA ILE A 607 0.30 3.71 18.36
C ILE A 607 -0.30 2.51 19.11
N SER A 608 0.07 1.29 18.70
CA SER A 608 -0.34 0.07 19.39
C SER A 608 0.10 0.08 20.84
N ALA A 609 -0.76 -0.43 21.73
CA ALA A 609 -0.42 -0.71 23.11
C ALA A 609 0.51 -1.91 23.27
N SER A 610 0.74 -2.68 22.20
CA SER A 610 1.71 -3.77 22.16
C SER A 610 3.04 -3.32 21.55
N GLN A 611 3.21 -2.05 21.18
CA GLN A 611 4.44 -1.57 20.55
C GLN A 611 5.60 -1.52 21.56
N ILE A 612 6.62 -2.37 21.32
CA ILE A 612 7.88 -2.39 22.07
C ILE A 612 9.09 -2.15 21.17
N TYR A 613 10.18 -1.64 21.74
CA TYR A 613 11.41 -1.41 20.97
C TYR A 613 12.08 -2.74 20.56
N PRO A 614 12.50 -2.88 19.30
CA PRO A 614 13.25 -4.05 18.85
C PRO A 614 14.73 -3.98 19.29
N VAL A 615 15.52 -4.97 18.85
CA VAL A 615 16.98 -4.84 18.84
C VAL A 615 17.33 -3.66 17.92
N ILE A 616 18.15 -2.74 18.41
CA ILE A 616 18.39 -1.45 17.76
C ILE A 616 19.28 -1.63 16.53
N SER A 617 20.38 -2.36 16.70
CA SER A 617 21.36 -2.62 15.66
C SER A 617 22.29 -3.76 16.09
N THR A 618 23.33 -4.01 15.30
CA THR A 618 24.44 -4.88 15.67
C THR A 618 25.72 -4.05 15.71
N GLY A 619 26.42 -4.09 16.83
CA GLY A 619 27.67 -3.38 17.05
C GLY A 619 28.78 -3.88 16.12
N ALA A 620 29.91 -3.15 16.09
CA ALA A 620 31.07 -3.50 15.28
C ALA A 620 31.68 -4.87 15.64
N ASP A 621 31.37 -5.41 16.83
CA ASP A 621 31.78 -6.72 17.33
C ASP A 621 30.75 -7.83 17.03
N ASN A 622 29.80 -7.59 16.13
CA ASN A 622 28.68 -8.48 15.81
C ASN A 622 27.74 -8.79 16.99
N LYS A 623 27.74 -7.98 18.06
CA LYS A 623 26.79 -8.14 19.16
C LYS A 623 25.56 -7.26 19.00
N PRO A 624 24.37 -7.73 19.38
CA PRO A 624 23.16 -6.90 19.41
C PRO A 624 23.33 -5.66 20.30
N VAL A 625 22.95 -4.50 19.78
CA VAL A 625 22.77 -3.27 20.57
C VAL A 625 21.33 -3.26 21.06
N THR A 626 21.15 -3.41 22.36
CA THR A 626 19.83 -3.57 22.99
C THR A 626 19.41 -2.38 23.84
N SER A 627 20.19 -1.30 23.85
CA SER A 627 19.88 -0.09 24.60
C SER A 627 20.46 1.15 23.92
N GLY A 628 19.83 2.29 24.12
CA GLY A 628 20.27 3.56 23.58
C GLY A 628 19.73 4.74 24.38
N ILE A 629 20.09 5.94 23.94
CA ILE A 629 19.64 7.21 24.54
C ILE A 629 18.91 8.05 23.49
N MET A 630 17.85 8.73 23.91
CA MET A 630 17.06 9.62 23.08
C MET A 630 17.28 11.07 23.49
N GLU A 631 17.49 11.93 22.49
CA GLU A 631 17.48 13.38 22.64
C GLU A 631 16.06 13.87 22.90
N LEU A 632 15.97 14.93 23.70
CA LEU A 632 14.74 15.63 24.02
C LEU A 632 14.75 17.05 23.48
N ASN A 633 13.67 17.43 22.79
CA ASN A 633 13.42 18.76 22.27
C ASN A 633 12.07 19.30 22.76
N ASP A 634 11.96 20.61 22.71
CA ASP A 634 10.76 21.37 22.97
C ASP A 634 10.40 22.19 21.70
N PHE A 635 9.12 22.28 21.37
CA PHE A 635 8.61 23.08 20.27
C PHE A 635 7.98 24.37 20.80
N VAL A 636 8.71 25.48 20.70
CA VAL A 636 8.37 26.75 21.37
C VAL A 636 7.77 27.78 20.40
N GLY A 637 6.78 28.53 20.87
CA GLY A 637 6.15 29.65 20.14
C GLY A 637 5.21 29.21 19.01
N ARG A 638 4.56 30.16 18.35
CA ARG A 638 3.58 29.88 17.27
C ARG A 638 4.18 29.19 16.03
N GLN A 639 5.47 29.37 15.82
CA GLN A 639 6.20 28.76 14.71
C GLN A 639 6.78 27.39 15.11
N HIS A 640 6.56 26.93 16.35
CA HIS A 640 7.07 25.66 16.87
C HIS A 640 8.57 25.50 16.61
N THR A 641 9.36 26.50 16.99
CA THR A 641 10.82 26.45 16.85
C THR A 641 11.40 25.43 17.81
N ILE A 642 12.37 24.67 17.35
CA ILE A 642 12.93 23.54 18.07
C ILE A 642 13.96 24.05 19.06
N GLN A 643 13.79 23.69 20.33
CA GLN A 643 14.71 23.97 21.41
C GLN A 643 15.14 22.65 22.04
N LYS A 644 16.39 22.25 21.82
CA LYS A 644 16.96 21.09 22.51
C LYS A 644 16.99 21.33 24.02
N LEU A 645 16.43 20.38 24.77
CA LEU A 645 16.41 20.40 26.23
C LEU A 645 17.66 19.71 26.82
N PRO A 646 18.12 20.09 28.02
CA PRO A 646 19.19 19.38 28.70
C PRO A 646 18.65 18.03 29.23
N GLY A 647 19.38 16.94 28.96
CA GLY A 647 19.01 15.58 29.38
C GLY A 647 18.86 14.62 28.21
N ASN A 648 18.73 13.33 28.52
CA ASN A 648 18.43 12.27 27.56
C ASN A 648 17.46 11.27 28.20
N ILE A 649 16.78 10.49 27.37
CA ILE A 649 15.88 9.41 27.81
C ILE A 649 16.49 8.07 27.43
N ASP A 650 16.72 7.22 28.42
CA ASP A 650 17.20 5.86 28.18
C ASP A 650 16.05 4.97 27.68
N PHE A 651 16.38 4.03 26.79
CA PHE A 651 15.47 2.97 26.38
C PHE A 651 16.25 1.69 26.09
N LYS A 652 15.58 0.55 26.16
CA LYS A 652 16.11 -0.77 25.78
C LYS A 652 15.10 -1.61 25.01
N THR A 653 15.61 -2.65 24.34
CA THR A 653 14.80 -3.66 23.66
C THR A 653 13.76 -4.25 24.61
N GLY A 654 12.50 -4.25 24.18
CA GLY A 654 11.37 -4.72 24.97
C GLY A 654 10.68 -3.66 25.82
N ASP A 655 11.23 -2.44 25.93
CA ASP A 655 10.52 -1.33 26.57
C ASP A 655 9.34 -0.89 25.72
N MET A 656 8.25 -0.48 26.38
CA MET A 656 7.06 0.05 25.75
C MET A 656 7.35 1.41 25.12
N VAL A 657 7.11 1.54 23.81
CA VAL A 657 7.37 2.79 23.08
C VAL A 657 6.56 3.96 23.62
N TYR A 658 5.30 3.70 24.02
CA TYR A 658 4.43 4.70 24.64
C TYR A 658 4.98 5.22 25.98
N ASP A 659 5.68 4.38 26.74
CA ASP A 659 6.19 4.76 28.06
C ASP A 659 7.38 5.71 27.92
N THR A 660 8.25 5.44 26.94
CA THR A 660 9.33 6.35 26.56
C THR A 660 8.80 7.67 26.00
N ALA A 661 7.73 7.63 25.18
CA ALA A 661 7.04 8.83 24.70
C ALA A 661 6.45 9.66 25.83
N TRP A 662 5.79 8.99 26.78
CA TRP A 662 5.21 9.66 27.94
C TRP A 662 6.30 10.33 28.78
N ALA A 663 7.42 9.64 29.02
CA ALA A 663 8.55 10.20 29.74
C ALA A 663 9.14 11.44 29.04
N ALA A 664 9.21 11.44 27.71
CA ALA A 664 9.63 12.60 26.92
C ALA A 664 8.67 13.78 27.10
N PHE A 665 7.39 13.52 26.88
CA PHE A 665 6.32 14.50 27.04
C PHE A 665 6.33 15.15 28.43
N THR A 666 6.45 14.35 29.51
CA THR A 666 6.47 14.88 30.87
C THR A 666 7.68 15.76 31.13
N GLN A 667 8.86 15.39 30.62
CA GLN A 667 10.07 16.22 30.77
C GLN A 667 9.96 17.57 30.04
N VAL A 668 9.29 17.60 28.88
CA VAL A 668 8.99 18.86 28.17
C VAL A 668 8.03 19.73 28.97
N LEU A 669 6.98 19.15 29.57
CA LEU A 669 6.06 19.93 30.41
C LEU A 669 6.76 20.48 31.66
N GLU A 670 7.63 19.68 32.29
CA GLU A 670 8.42 20.11 33.43
C GLU A 670 9.38 21.26 33.07
N SER A 671 10.07 21.20 31.92
CA SER A 671 10.93 22.28 31.45
C SER A 671 10.15 23.56 31.16
N ARG A 672 8.91 23.43 30.66
CA ARG A 672 7.96 24.54 30.47
C ARG A 672 7.35 25.05 31.77
N LYS A 673 7.58 24.40 32.92
CA LYS A 673 6.90 24.64 34.19
C LYS A 673 5.38 24.52 34.09
N ALA A 674 4.91 23.65 33.20
CA ALA A 674 3.50 23.34 33.00
C ALA A 674 3.06 22.16 33.90
N PRO A 675 1.77 22.08 34.27
CA PRO A 675 1.25 20.92 35.00
C PRO A 675 1.41 19.62 34.20
N VAL A 676 1.99 18.60 34.81
CA VAL A 676 2.06 17.26 34.23
C VAL A 676 0.75 16.51 34.50
N PRO A 677 -0.02 16.12 33.46
CA PRO A 677 -1.25 15.36 33.66
C PRO A 677 -0.95 13.93 34.11
N ALA A 678 -1.97 13.24 34.61
CA ALA A 678 -1.88 11.79 34.85
C ALA A 678 -1.76 11.05 33.51
N LYS A 679 -0.92 10.01 33.47
CA LYS A 679 -0.79 9.14 32.30
C LYS A 679 -2.16 8.52 31.97
N PRO A 680 -2.68 8.70 30.74
CA PRO A 680 -4.00 8.22 30.40
C PRO A 680 -4.00 6.68 30.37
N LYS A 681 -5.16 6.11 30.68
CA LYS A 681 -5.38 4.67 30.49
C LYS A 681 -5.36 4.36 29.00
N THR A 682 -4.72 3.27 28.62
CA THR A 682 -4.69 2.78 27.24
C THR A 682 -6.11 2.66 26.69
N SER A 683 -6.36 3.27 25.53
CA SER A 683 -7.64 3.14 24.84
C SER A 683 -7.84 1.76 24.23
N ASP A 684 -9.10 1.36 24.06
CA ASP A 684 -9.44 0.08 23.43
C ASP A 684 -8.88 -0.02 22.00
N ILE A 685 -8.90 1.08 21.26
CA ILE A 685 -8.32 1.16 19.91
C ILE A 685 -6.83 0.80 19.94
N ARG A 686 -6.05 1.37 20.87
CA ARG A 686 -4.63 1.07 20.98
C ARG A 686 -4.38 -0.38 21.43
N LEU A 687 -5.25 -0.94 22.26
CA LEU A 687 -5.13 -2.34 22.69
C LEU A 687 -5.26 -3.32 21.52
N VAL A 688 -6.16 -3.04 20.57
CA VAL A 688 -6.48 -4.01 19.50
C VAL A 688 -5.57 -3.91 18.27
N PHE A 689 -5.00 -2.74 17.97
CA PHE A 689 -4.11 -2.60 16.83
C PHE A 689 -2.83 -3.43 17.03
N PRO A 690 -2.41 -4.23 16.02
CA PRO A 690 -1.12 -4.90 16.06
C PRO A 690 0.03 -3.88 16.14
N PRO A 691 1.16 -4.25 16.76
CA PRO A 691 2.36 -3.44 16.71
C PRO A 691 2.88 -3.36 15.28
N SER A 692 3.24 -2.16 14.85
CA SER A 692 3.99 -1.94 13.61
C SER A 692 5.44 -2.34 13.85
N THR A 693 5.90 -3.44 13.24
CA THR A 693 7.27 -3.95 13.44
C THR A 693 8.32 -3.29 12.59
#